data_AF-A0A087A4Z3-F1
#
_entry.id   AF-A0A087A4Z3-F1
#
_cell.length_a   1.000
_cell.length_b   1.000
_cell.length_c   1.000
_cell.angle_alpha   90.00
_cell.angle_beta   90.00
_cell.angle_gamma   90.00
#
_symmetry.space_group_name_H-M   'P 1'
#
loop_
_entity.id
_entity.type
_entity.pdbx_description
1 polymer ?
#
loop_
_entity_poly.entity_id
_entity_poly.type
_entity_poly.pdbx_seq_one_letter_code
_entity_poly.pdbx_strand_id
1 'polypeptide(L)'
;MTGNTSKWRAPLAGLASIAMLATMGVAATTANAATPVSDPVVDTLADPTAAATYSVKVYRADQPYADLGSTYTFGSYKYGDTFQLDDITRDVYKDANDHKVLTGYSYDKAGNNKVADGKIAIKGDTKLYAQYATANTVKFNVPGAKTVEVKSGSALDAETYAASGAEAAADAAKPTNTKFVGWKLSKAADANDFYTTQPITSDTILYPVYEKYSGTQDQENVAVVVFHVSDSTADYTRYTLTGHPFPAFRAPASTSTDTTTKYLAGVKQWSAAKDNSSAYDFTANVANSNVDFGAADLTLYGFGDYGDKNWTVTYDFKYGSVYGAKYTVDDVDGNAGNGAQVNVAEGSTIVEPNDPAYWNAEFTGWYDKNNAKVDFNTPVQNIPGADPSTRTLTVHAGWDQDNIKQVTYYYGYYVAGWNNPSFDLKNIKKHTGVAVDFVTGDSKINAPTGVEDYFQTQADQAHNTYTSRTVSAWVSTKDGAPISTVKAKTSVYALWDGAAAVKLNGNGGQFSNGELYAYATKTDGQKWQDVVVTPTRSGFDFAGWYKNDVNVPGNKANLYDGIYADGTKIGENDELIAKWTPSEQLDNAAALSAWPLIGAVEPDWKPDFKNIKADYKLAEKYAKTDASWKTYVDTVYALQDEYDAYSKLSGQAKIDAGNKLAAKLATAQGKLVDDKAPAGTTTVYRLFNPNARDAGSHHYTASVVEYNSLVRKGWRAEGVSFVTTSDGKPVYRAYNPNDGGHFYTLSKVELDHAVKAGWKDEGIAFRVSDGSKVPLYRIYNPNSGEHAYTTGAGEAKAAVKAGWNDEGIAWNVIK
;
A
#
# COMPACT_ATOMS: atom_id res chain seq x y z
N MET A 1 38.68 24.05 -1.18
CA MET A 1 38.33 25.27 -0.42
C MET A 1 36.92 25.66 -0.84
N THR A 2 35.95 25.44 0.07
CA THR A 2 35.07 26.49 0.69
C THR A 2 34.03 27.02 -0.28
N GLY A 3 32.74 26.72 -0.13
CA GLY A 3 31.87 27.18 0.96
C GLY A 3 30.92 28.23 0.36
N ASN A 4 29.64 27.91 0.20
CA ASN A 4 28.54 28.15 1.14
C ASN A 4 27.88 29.54 0.99
N THR A 5 26.54 29.49 0.86
CA THR A 5 25.50 30.43 1.33
C THR A 5 25.55 31.92 0.96
N SER A 6 24.43 32.44 0.44
CA SER A 6 23.36 33.02 1.28
C SER A 6 22.42 33.95 0.50
N LYS A 7 21.15 33.94 0.93
CA LYS A 7 20.10 34.97 0.76
C LYS A 7 19.21 34.88 -0.49
N TRP A 8 18.22 33.99 -0.42
CA TRP A 8 16.86 34.39 -0.78
C TRP A 8 16.04 34.54 0.50
N ARG A 9 15.49 35.74 0.69
CA ARG A 9 14.69 36.16 1.84
C ARG A 9 13.29 35.55 1.69
N ALA A 10 12.87 34.76 2.67
CA ALA A 10 11.45 34.46 2.85
C ALA A 10 10.71 35.73 3.31
N PRO A 11 9.50 36.02 2.81
CA PRO A 11 8.55 36.80 3.57
C PRO A 11 7.89 35.91 4.62
N LEU A 12 8.13 36.22 5.90
CA LEU A 12 7.22 35.91 6.99
C LEU A 12 5.98 36.82 6.87
N ALA A 13 4.80 36.21 6.76
CA ALA A 13 3.47 36.65 7.21
C ALA A 13 2.45 35.84 6.38
N GLY A 14 1.47 35.12 6.91
CA GLY A 14 0.95 35.06 8.26
C GLY A 14 0.23 33.74 8.51
N LEU A 15 -0.10 33.59 9.78
CA LEU A 15 -0.65 32.43 10.45
C LEU A 15 -1.89 31.83 9.79
N ALA A 16 -1.98 30.52 9.97
CA ALA A 16 -3.10 29.64 9.71
C ALA A 16 -4.49 30.30 9.82
N SER A 17 -5.22 30.24 8.71
CA SER A 17 -6.68 30.19 8.71
C SER A 17 -7.05 28.94 7.90
N ILE A 18 -6.99 27.78 8.54
CA ILE A 18 -7.67 26.59 8.01
C ILE A 18 -9.15 26.82 8.30
N ALA A 19 -9.83 27.45 7.35
CA ALA A 19 -11.28 27.44 7.33
C ALA A 19 -11.72 25.99 7.07
N MET A 20 -12.48 25.42 8.00
CA MET A 20 -13.35 24.27 7.71
C MET A 20 -14.28 24.69 6.56
N LEU A 21 -13.97 24.26 5.35
CA LEU A 21 -14.88 24.34 4.21
C LEU A 21 -16.03 23.37 4.47
N ALA A 22 -17.18 23.93 4.83
CA ALA A 22 -18.44 23.35 4.41
C ALA A 22 -18.45 23.23 2.88
N THR A 23 -18.90 22.08 2.41
CA THR A 23 -19.19 21.65 1.04
C THR A 23 -19.44 22.79 0.04
N MET A 24 -18.76 22.78 -1.13
CA MET A 24 -19.34 23.00 -2.49
C MET A 24 -18.26 23.11 -3.62
N GLY A 25 -18.15 22.07 -4.46
CA GLY A 25 -17.73 22.10 -5.88
C GLY A 25 -16.23 22.25 -6.20
N VAL A 26 -15.61 21.73 -7.28
CA VAL A 26 -15.97 21.06 -8.56
C VAL A 26 -14.64 20.39 -9.04
N ALA A 27 -14.58 19.15 -9.57
CA ALA A 27 -14.71 18.87 -11.00
C ALA A 27 -14.87 17.37 -11.33
N ALA A 28 -15.93 17.03 -12.05
CA ALA A 28 -15.95 15.91 -12.98
C ALA A 28 -16.50 16.43 -14.31
N THR A 29 -15.89 15.97 -15.39
CA THR A 29 -15.98 16.48 -16.76
C THR A 29 -17.36 16.31 -17.41
N THR A 30 -17.55 17.12 -18.46
CA THR A 30 -18.70 17.33 -19.33
C THR A 30 -19.54 16.10 -19.70
N ALA A 31 -20.87 16.20 -19.50
CA ALA A 31 -21.86 15.46 -20.29
C ALA A 31 -23.10 16.34 -20.51
N ASN A 32 -23.59 16.27 -21.76
CA ASN A 32 -24.58 17.17 -22.36
C ASN A 32 -25.91 17.23 -21.62
N ALA A 33 -26.60 18.38 -21.76
CA ALA A 33 -27.95 18.62 -21.27
C ALA A 33 -28.92 17.51 -21.74
N ALA A 34 -29.45 16.74 -20.80
CA ALA A 34 -30.54 15.79 -21.03
C ALA A 34 -31.84 16.35 -20.45
N THR A 35 -32.94 16.13 -21.19
CA THR A 35 -34.29 16.64 -20.95
C THR A 35 -34.86 16.30 -19.56
N PRO A 36 -35.67 17.18 -18.95
CA PRO A 36 -36.30 16.91 -17.66
C PRO A 36 -37.30 15.76 -17.78
N VAL A 37 -37.08 14.69 -17.02
CA VAL A 37 -38.00 13.54 -16.96
C VAL A 37 -38.82 13.60 -15.67
N SER A 38 -40.12 13.31 -15.78
CA SER A 38 -41.13 13.33 -14.73
C SER A 38 -40.84 12.41 -13.52
N ASP A 39 -41.30 12.88 -12.34
CA ASP A 39 -40.99 12.43 -10.97
C ASP A 39 -40.93 10.91 -10.69
N PRO A 40 -40.07 10.48 -9.74
CA PRO A 40 -39.89 9.08 -9.35
C PRO A 40 -41.09 8.48 -8.59
N VAL A 41 -41.23 7.14 -8.66
CA VAL A 41 -42.20 6.37 -7.88
C VAL A 41 -41.84 6.45 -6.39
N VAL A 42 -42.82 6.76 -5.55
CA VAL A 42 -42.66 6.95 -4.10
C VAL A 42 -42.45 5.60 -3.41
N ASP A 43 -41.24 5.36 -2.90
CA ASP A 43 -41.07 4.38 -1.84
C ASP A 43 -41.59 4.96 -0.53
N THR A 44 -42.57 4.28 0.07
CA THR A 44 -43.08 4.60 1.39
C THR A 44 -42.15 4.02 2.45
N LEU A 45 -40.90 4.49 2.52
CA LEU A 45 -40.28 4.60 3.85
C LEU A 45 -41.06 5.70 4.55
N ALA A 46 -42.05 5.20 5.29
CA ALA A 46 -43.04 5.95 6.01
C ALA A 46 -42.45 6.38 7.34
N ASP A 47 -42.71 7.65 7.68
CA ASP A 47 -43.10 8.13 9.01
C ASP A 47 -42.34 7.54 10.23
N PRO A 48 -41.79 8.35 11.15
CA PRO A 48 -41.17 7.88 12.41
C PRO A 48 -42.05 6.94 13.28
N THR A 49 -43.32 6.74 12.96
CA THR A 49 -44.22 5.73 13.51
C THR A 49 -44.12 4.33 12.90
N ALA A 50 -43.44 4.15 11.75
CA ALA A 50 -43.27 2.87 11.08
C ALA A 50 -42.26 1.93 11.79
N ALA A 51 -42.38 0.63 11.55
CA ALA A 51 -41.56 -0.42 12.17
C ALA A 51 -40.09 -0.47 11.68
N ALA A 52 -39.64 0.47 10.85
CA ALA A 52 -38.27 0.49 10.34
C ALA A 52 -37.31 0.91 11.46
N THR A 53 -36.35 0.04 11.77
CA THR A 53 -35.31 0.28 12.78
C THR A 53 -33.95 0.44 12.10
N TYR A 54 -33.27 1.54 12.42
CA TYR A 54 -31.89 1.80 12.01
C TYR A 54 -30.89 1.21 13.01
N SER A 55 -29.65 1.06 12.55
CA SER A 55 -28.54 0.55 13.34
C SER A 55 -27.31 1.46 13.29
N VAL A 56 -26.54 1.46 14.37
CA VAL A 56 -25.19 2.02 14.43
C VAL A 56 -24.20 0.87 14.51
N LYS A 57 -23.20 0.85 13.64
CA LYS A 57 -22.15 -0.18 13.62
C LYS A 57 -20.78 0.47 13.71
N VAL A 58 -19.95 -0.05 14.61
CA VAL A 58 -18.58 0.42 14.81
C VAL A 58 -17.60 -0.52 14.11
N TYR A 59 -16.68 0.06 13.36
CA TYR A 59 -15.58 -0.61 12.67
C TYR A 59 -14.24 -0.04 13.15
N ARG A 60 -13.19 -0.84 13.01
CA ARG A 60 -11.82 -0.39 13.22
C ARG A 60 -11.28 0.26 11.94
N ALA A 61 -10.65 1.43 12.03
CA ALA A 61 -10.09 2.10 10.84
C ALA A 61 -8.96 1.28 10.17
N ASP A 62 -8.23 0.46 10.93
CA ASP A 62 -7.19 -0.45 10.42
C ASP A 62 -7.73 -1.83 9.96
N GLN A 63 -8.96 -2.17 10.33
CA GLN A 63 -9.67 -3.38 9.87
C GLN A 63 -11.10 -3.03 9.45
N PRO A 64 -11.27 -2.18 8.43
CA PRO A 64 -12.56 -1.57 8.10
C PRO A 64 -13.58 -2.55 7.50
N TYR A 65 -13.14 -3.77 7.17
CA TYR A 65 -13.94 -4.88 6.63
C TYR A 65 -14.44 -5.84 7.72
N ALA A 66 -13.87 -5.78 8.92
CA ALA A 66 -14.14 -6.74 9.98
C ALA A 66 -15.35 -6.28 10.80
N ASP A 67 -16.43 -7.06 10.76
CA ASP A 67 -17.54 -6.89 11.70
C ASP A 67 -17.02 -7.20 13.11
N LEU A 68 -17.05 -6.20 14.00
CA LEU A 68 -16.65 -6.36 15.41
C LEU A 68 -17.68 -7.17 16.22
N GLY A 69 -18.75 -7.63 15.58
CA GLY A 69 -19.78 -8.49 16.14
C GLY A 69 -20.91 -7.71 16.81
N SER A 70 -21.83 -8.45 17.43
CA SER A 70 -23.04 -7.89 18.04
C SER A 70 -22.77 -6.90 19.18
N THR A 71 -21.60 -6.97 19.83
CA THR A 71 -21.18 -6.03 20.89
C THR A 71 -21.00 -4.60 20.37
N TYR A 72 -20.74 -4.45 19.07
CA TYR A 72 -20.49 -3.16 18.41
C TYR A 72 -21.52 -2.86 17.31
N THR A 73 -22.65 -3.58 17.35
CA THR A 73 -23.82 -3.34 16.52
C THR A 73 -24.97 -2.97 17.43
N PHE A 74 -25.39 -1.71 17.37
CA PHE A 74 -26.49 -1.15 18.13
C PHE A 74 -27.68 -0.97 17.20
N GLY A 75 -28.88 -1.36 17.59
CA GLY A 75 -30.04 -1.35 16.71
C GLY A 75 -31.32 -0.89 17.39
N SER A 76 -32.42 -0.91 16.66
CA SER A 76 -33.76 -0.48 17.12
C SER A 76 -33.96 1.04 17.22
N TYR A 77 -33.14 1.83 16.53
CA TYR A 77 -33.29 3.28 16.48
C TYR A 77 -34.33 3.72 15.45
N LYS A 78 -35.07 4.77 15.78
CA LYS A 78 -35.92 5.51 14.85
C LYS A 78 -35.21 6.76 14.36
N TYR A 79 -35.75 7.37 13.30
CA TYR A 79 -35.26 8.66 12.85
C TYR A 79 -35.39 9.70 13.98
N GLY A 80 -34.32 10.43 14.27
CA GLY A 80 -34.28 11.42 15.34
C GLY A 80 -34.01 10.86 16.74
N ASP A 81 -33.88 9.53 16.89
CA ASP A 81 -33.30 8.98 18.13
C ASP A 81 -31.84 9.41 18.28
N THR A 82 -31.33 9.39 19.50
CA THR A 82 -29.91 9.67 19.79
C THR A 82 -29.19 8.41 20.22
N PHE A 83 -28.02 8.17 19.64
CA PHE A 83 -27.06 7.17 20.12
C PHE A 83 -25.98 7.85 20.95
N GLN A 84 -25.69 7.33 22.14
CA GLN A 84 -24.64 7.86 23.01
C GLN A 84 -23.33 7.16 22.66
N LEU A 85 -22.26 7.90 22.34
CA LEU A 85 -20.97 7.30 22.03
C LEU A 85 -20.40 6.50 23.21
N ASP A 86 -20.71 6.92 24.44
CA ASP A 86 -20.32 6.24 25.67
C ASP A 86 -20.97 4.85 25.85
N ASP A 87 -22.03 4.54 25.10
CA ASP A 87 -22.59 3.17 25.02
C ASP A 87 -21.58 2.18 24.42
N ILE A 88 -20.53 2.67 23.76
CA ILE A 88 -19.40 1.87 23.28
C ILE A 88 -18.46 1.58 24.46
N THR A 89 -18.92 0.71 25.36
CA THR A 89 -18.30 0.41 26.67
C THR A 89 -16.89 -0.20 26.61
N ARG A 90 -16.41 -0.65 25.44
CA ARG A 90 -15.09 -1.26 25.29
C ARG A 90 -14.33 -0.64 24.13
N ASP A 91 -13.20 -0.01 24.45
CA ASP A 91 -12.21 0.44 23.47
C ASP A 91 -11.83 -0.74 22.53
N VAL A 92 -12.01 -0.51 21.23
CA VAL A 92 -11.76 -1.50 20.17
C VAL A 92 -10.27 -1.73 19.89
N TYR A 93 -9.40 -0.89 20.46
CA TYR A 93 -7.94 -0.94 20.42
C TYR A 93 -7.32 -1.28 21.78
N LYS A 94 -8.10 -1.76 22.76
CA LYS A 94 -7.63 -1.99 24.14
C LYS A 94 -6.64 -3.16 24.31
N ASP A 95 -6.19 -3.79 23.23
CA ASP A 95 -5.26 -4.91 23.32
C ASP A 95 -3.88 -4.37 23.73
N ALA A 96 -3.45 -4.71 24.95
CA ALA A 96 -2.11 -4.36 25.42
C ALA A 96 -1.08 -4.87 24.38
N ASN A 97 -0.24 -3.97 23.86
CA ASN A 97 0.80 -4.20 22.86
C ASN A 97 0.41 -4.02 21.39
N ASP A 98 -0.77 -3.49 21.06
CA ASP A 98 -1.06 -3.13 19.67
C ASP A 98 -0.50 -1.74 19.26
N HIS A 99 0.05 -0.99 20.23
CA HIS A 99 0.64 0.35 20.08
C HIS A 99 -0.36 1.36 19.51
N LYS A 100 -1.61 1.29 19.95
CA LYS A 100 -2.71 2.14 19.51
C LYS A 100 -3.54 2.60 20.70
N VAL A 101 -3.86 3.89 20.69
CA VAL A 101 -4.83 4.46 21.63
C VAL A 101 -5.99 5.03 20.82
N LEU A 102 -7.22 4.65 21.20
CA LEU A 102 -8.43 5.22 20.63
C LEU A 102 -8.44 6.74 20.81
N THR A 103 -8.73 7.46 19.74
CA THR A 103 -8.75 8.92 19.70
C THR A 103 -10.12 9.50 19.37
N GLY A 104 -11.12 8.64 19.16
CA GLY A 104 -12.50 9.01 18.87
C GLY A 104 -13.05 8.23 17.68
N TYR A 105 -14.15 8.73 17.13
CA TYR A 105 -14.88 8.11 16.02
C TYR A 105 -15.03 9.07 14.84
N SER A 106 -15.32 8.52 13.67
CA SER A 106 -15.49 9.27 12.43
C SER A 106 -16.47 8.56 11.49
N TYR A 107 -17.07 9.30 10.56
CA TYR A 107 -17.99 8.75 9.55
C TYR A 107 -17.26 8.14 8.35
N ASP A 108 -15.95 8.36 8.21
CA ASP A 108 -15.09 7.79 7.17
C ASP A 108 -13.83 7.16 7.78
N LYS A 109 -13.23 6.20 7.06
CA LYS A 109 -12.02 5.52 7.51
C LYS A 109 -10.83 6.48 7.71
N ALA A 110 -10.74 7.55 6.92
CA ALA A 110 -9.61 8.48 6.96
C ALA A 110 -9.66 9.46 8.16
N GLY A 111 -10.78 9.55 8.85
CA GLY A 111 -10.97 10.43 10.01
C GLY A 111 -11.15 11.91 9.64
N ASN A 112 -11.52 12.20 8.39
CA ASN A 112 -11.74 13.58 7.94
C ASN A 112 -13.05 14.17 8.47
N ASN A 113 -14.10 13.34 8.53
CA ASN A 113 -15.41 13.66 9.08
C ASN A 113 -15.50 13.07 10.48
N LYS A 114 -14.89 13.76 11.44
CA LYS A 114 -14.91 13.36 12.85
C LYS A 114 -16.33 13.44 13.40
N VAL A 115 -16.65 12.47 14.26
CA VAL A 115 -17.85 12.52 15.09
C VAL A 115 -17.47 13.28 16.34
N ALA A 116 -18.22 14.32 16.68
CA ALA A 116 -18.01 15.05 17.93
C ALA A 116 -18.38 14.16 19.12
N ASP A 117 -17.76 14.38 20.27
CA ASP A 117 -18.06 13.63 21.50
C ASP A 117 -19.53 13.81 21.92
N GLY A 118 -20.05 12.86 22.71
CA GLY A 118 -21.43 12.88 23.21
C GLY A 118 -22.38 12.05 22.35
N LYS A 119 -23.46 12.67 21.86
CA LYS A 119 -24.59 11.96 21.24
C LYS A 119 -24.71 12.25 19.74
N ILE A 120 -25.04 11.25 18.95
CA ILE A 120 -25.33 11.40 17.51
C ILE A 120 -26.82 11.23 17.25
N ALA A 121 -27.39 12.06 16.38
CA ALA A 121 -28.77 11.88 15.94
C ALA A 121 -28.84 10.85 14.80
N ILE A 122 -29.74 9.89 14.94
CA ILE A 122 -29.92 8.81 13.98
C ILE A 122 -30.78 9.28 12.82
N LYS A 123 -30.17 9.42 11.64
CA LYS A 123 -30.83 9.74 10.37
C LYS A 123 -30.99 8.50 9.46
N GLY A 124 -30.41 7.37 9.87
CA GLY A 124 -30.32 6.15 9.09
C GLY A 124 -29.37 5.13 9.71
N ASP A 125 -29.14 4.03 9.00
CA ASP A 125 -28.03 3.13 9.31
C ASP A 125 -26.71 3.92 9.27
N THR A 126 -25.95 3.83 10.35
CA THR A 126 -24.76 4.65 10.59
C THR A 126 -23.55 3.73 10.77
N LYS A 127 -22.51 3.95 9.97
CA LYS A 127 -21.19 3.34 10.19
C LYS A 127 -20.29 4.35 10.90
N LEU A 128 -19.63 3.90 11.96
CA LEU A 128 -18.61 4.66 12.67
C LEU A 128 -17.28 3.93 12.54
N TYR A 129 -16.22 4.67 12.25
CA TYR A 129 -14.84 4.18 12.25
C TYR A 129 -14.13 4.70 13.49
N ALA A 130 -13.71 3.77 14.35
CA ALA A 130 -12.85 4.05 15.48
C ALA A 130 -11.46 4.44 14.97
N GLN A 131 -11.02 5.63 15.37
CA GLN A 131 -9.74 6.22 14.98
C GLN A 131 -8.71 6.04 16.07
N TYR A 132 -7.45 5.82 15.71
CA TYR A 132 -6.38 5.62 16.67
C TYR A 132 -5.18 6.51 16.38
N ALA A 133 -4.42 6.81 17.43
CA ALA A 133 -3.08 7.34 17.30
C ALA A 133 -2.05 6.28 17.68
N THR A 134 -0.86 6.35 17.07
CA THR A 134 0.29 5.55 17.50
C THR A 134 0.59 5.82 18.97
N ALA A 135 0.80 4.75 19.72
CA ALA A 135 1.09 4.80 21.14
C ALA A 135 2.46 4.19 21.47
N ASN A 136 3.03 4.67 22.57
CA ASN A 136 4.25 4.15 23.17
C ASN A 136 3.91 3.51 24.51
N THR A 137 4.59 2.42 24.83
CA THR A 137 4.41 1.74 26.11
C THR A 137 5.17 2.46 27.20
N VAL A 138 4.47 2.86 28.27
CA VAL A 138 5.08 3.30 29.52
C VAL A 138 5.04 2.14 30.51
N LYS A 139 6.22 1.65 30.89
CA LYS A 139 6.40 0.60 31.88
C LYS A 139 6.82 1.19 33.21
N PHE A 140 6.09 0.89 34.26
CA PHE A 140 6.45 1.27 35.62
C PHE A 140 7.31 0.16 36.24
N ASN A 141 8.51 0.51 36.71
CA ASN A 141 9.45 -0.43 37.32
C ASN A 141 9.07 -0.74 38.77
N VAL A 142 7.95 -1.42 38.94
CA VAL A 142 7.35 -1.88 40.21
C VAL A 142 6.94 -3.34 40.10
N PRO A 143 6.71 -4.05 41.24
CA PRO A 143 6.20 -5.42 41.21
C PRO A 143 4.90 -5.55 40.39
N GLY A 144 4.76 -6.64 39.63
CA GLY A 144 3.55 -6.94 38.85
C GLY A 144 3.50 -6.33 37.45
N ALA A 145 4.63 -5.83 36.91
CA ALA A 145 4.79 -5.41 35.52
C ALA A 145 3.68 -4.47 35.02
N LYS A 146 3.46 -3.36 35.73
CA LYS A 146 2.45 -2.37 35.36
C LYS A 146 2.88 -1.62 34.08
N THR A 147 2.01 -1.62 33.08
CA THR A 147 2.23 -0.95 31.79
C THR A 147 0.97 -0.25 31.33
N VAL A 148 1.14 0.84 30.59
CA VAL A 148 0.06 1.55 29.89
C VAL A 148 0.54 1.98 28.51
N GLU A 149 -0.39 2.16 27.58
CA GLU A 149 -0.10 2.78 26.30
C GLU A 149 -0.47 4.26 26.35
N VAL A 150 0.45 5.12 25.90
CA VAL A 150 0.26 6.57 25.84
C VAL A 150 0.42 7.03 24.41
N LYS A 151 -0.49 7.86 23.93
CA LYS A 151 -0.40 8.48 22.60
C LYS A 151 0.97 9.13 22.40
N SER A 152 1.66 8.76 21.32
CA SER A 152 3.00 9.24 21.01
C SER A 152 3.03 10.77 20.92
N GLY A 153 3.99 11.38 21.62
CA GLY A 153 4.12 12.84 21.74
C GLY A 153 3.24 13.48 22.82
N SER A 154 2.40 12.70 23.52
CA SER A 154 1.60 13.19 24.66
C SER A 154 2.29 12.85 25.98
N ALA A 155 2.04 13.65 27.01
CA ALA A 155 2.40 13.29 28.39
C ALA A 155 1.45 12.22 28.92
N LEU A 156 1.85 11.49 29.95
CA LEU A 156 0.97 10.60 30.70
C LEU A 156 -0.16 11.42 31.35
N ASP A 157 -1.40 10.95 31.26
CA ASP A 157 -2.57 11.56 31.92
C ASP A 157 -2.98 10.81 33.21
N ALA A 158 -3.82 11.44 34.02
CA ALA A 158 -4.18 10.95 35.34
C ALA A 158 -5.04 9.67 35.33
N GLU A 159 -5.92 9.54 34.34
CA GLU A 159 -6.83 8.39 34.24
C GLU A 159 -6.06 7.15 33.79
N THR A 160 -5.25 7.29 32.74
CA THR A 160 -4.34 6.25 32.26
C THR A 160 -3.39 5.80 33.36
N TYR A 161 -2.79 6.74 34.09
CA TYR A 161 -1.91 6.42 35.22
C TYR A 161 -2.63 5.73 36.37
N ALA A 162 -3.81 6.20 36.77
CA ALA A 162 -4.59 5.57 37.85
C ALA A 162 -4.99 4.14 37.49
N ALA A 163 -5.46 3.92 36.24
CA ALA A 163 -5.84 2.60 35.73
C ALA A 163 -4.68 1.60 35.73
N SER A 164 -3.42 2.07 35.62
CA SER A 164 -2.24 1.21 35.71
C SER A 164 -2.05 0.55 37.08
N GLY A 165 -2.57 1.18 38.15
CA GLY A 165 -2.29 0.79 39.54
C GLY A 165 -0.82 0.93 39.96
N ALA A 166 0.00 1.66 39.19
CA ALA A 166 1.43 1.81 39.44
C ALA A 166 1.72 2.59 40.73
N GLU A 167 0.93 3.61 41.05
CA GLU A 167 1.07 4.39 42.30
C GLU A 167 0.93 3.48 43.54
N ALA A 168 -0.12 2.65 43.57
CA ALA A 168 -0.38 1.72 44.67
C ALA A 168 0.72 0.64 44.76
N ALA A 169 1.20 0.16 43.62
CA ALA A 169 2.31 -0.81 43.58
C ALA A 169 3.64 -0.20 44.05
N ALA A 170 3.92 1.06 43.71
CA ALA A 170 5.09 1.79 44.20
C ALA A 170 5.00 2.02 45.71
N ASP A 171 3.85 2.49 46.21
CA ASP A 171 3.67 2.72 47.64
C ASP A 171 3.75 1.42 48.46
N ALA A 172 3.27 0.28 47.92
CA ALA A 172 3.42 -1.02 48.56
C ALA A 172 4.87 -1.53 48.56
N ALA A 173 5.68 -1.15 47.58
CA ALA A 173 7.06 -1.60 47.41
C ALA A 173 8.12 -0.68 48.06
N LYS A 174 7.69 0.38 48.77
CA LYS A 174 8.60 1.38 49.35
C LYS A 174 9.52 0.80 50.44
N PRO A 175 10.79 1.23 50.51
CA PRO A 175 11.67 0.92 51.62
C PRO A 175 11.14 1.44 52.97
N THR A 176 11.56 0.82 54.07
CA THR A 176 11.22 1.26 55.44
C THR A 176 11.58 2.74 55.65
N ASN A 177 10.71 3.49 56.32
CA ASN A 177 10.89 4.92 56.63
C ASN A 177 10.98 5.85 55.41
N THR A 178 10.46 5.44 54.25
CA THR A 178 10.41 6.28 53.06
C THR A 178 8.98 6.53 52.58
N LYS A 179 8.80 7.50 51.67
CA LYS A 179 7.58 7.75 50.92
C LYS A 179 7.86 7.76 49.42
N PHE A 180 6.90 7.29 48.64
CA PHE A 180 6.93 7.40 47.20
C PHE A 180 6.64 8.84 46.78
N VAL A 181 7.60 9.49 46.12
CA VAL A 181 7.51 10.92 45.76
C VAL A 181 7.35 11.17 44.26
N GLY A 182 7.46 10.15 43.40
CA GLY A 182 7.24 10.29 41.96
C GLY A 182 8.09 9.37 41.10
N TRP A 183 8.23 9.71 39.83
CA TRP A 183 8.90 8.87 38.82
C TRP A 183 10.09 9.59 38.20
N LYS A 184 11.07 8.82 37.72
CA LYS A 184 12.19 9.31 36.91
C LYS A 184 12.40 8.45 35.66
N LEU A 185 12.99 9.00 34.60
CA LEU A 185 13.16 8.29 33.31
C LEU A 185 14.37 7.32 33.32
N SER A 186 15.30 7.47 34.26
CA SER A 186 16.51 6.63 34.36
C SER A 186 16.79 6.15 35.78
N LYS A 187 17.65 5.13 35.90
CA LYS A 187 18.10 4.65 37.21
C LYS A 187 19.12 5.59 37.87
N ALA A 188 19.69 6.53 37.12
CA ALA A 188 20.73 7.42 37.62
C ALA A 188 20.21 8.32 38.76
N ALA A 189 21.13 8.78 39.61
CA ALA A 189 20.83 9.76 40.65
C ALA A 189 20.89 11.18 40.07
N ASP A 190 20.12 11.44 39.01
CA ASP A 190 19.98 12.78 38.42
C ASP A 190 18.60 13.34 38.79
N ALA A 191 18.59 14.46 39.52
CA ALA A 191 17.35 15.12 39.93
C ALA A 191 16.63 15.77 38.74
N ASN A 192 17.34 16.10 37.65
CA ASN A 192 16.74 16.71 36.46
C ASN A 192 15.92 15.73 35.62
N ASP A 193 15.93 14.45 35.99
CA ASP A 193 15.26 13.36 35.29
C ASP A 193 13.89 13.01 35.90
N PHE A 194 13.37 13.88 36.79
CA PHE A 194 12.06 13.72 37.40
C PHE A 194 10.94 13.91 36.36
N TYR A 195 10.10 12.89 36.22
CA TYR A 195 9.03 12.87 35.22
C TYR A 195 7.79 13.61 35.75
N THR A 196 7.44 14.71 35.07
CA THR A 196 6.33 15.58 35.41
C THR A 196 5.30 15.64 34.29
N THR A 197 5.69 16.19 33.14
CA THR A 197 4.81 16.43 31.98
C THR A 197 5.53 16.23 30.65
N GLN A 198 6.70 15.59 30.64
CA GLN A 198 7.47 15.39 29.43
C GLN A 198 6.69 14.47 28.46
N PRO A 199 6.70 14.76 27.15
CA PRO A 199 6.00 13.94 26.16
C PRO A 199 6.66 12.57 25.99
N ILE A 200 5.87 11.52 25.87
CA ILE A 200 6.33 10.15 25.62
C ILE A 200 6.45 9.93 24.11
N THR A 201 7.67 9.96 23.58
CA THR A 201 7.95 9.80 22.14
C THR A 201 8.46 8.41 21.75
N SER A 202 8.77 7.56 22.73
CA SER A 202 9.18 6.17 22.55
C SER A 202 8.80 5.35 23.77
N ASP A 203 8.84 4.02 23.67
CA ASP A 203 8.68 3.14 24.83
C ASP A 203 9.61 3.58 25.97
N THR A 204 9.03 3.76 27.15
CA THR A 204 9.66 4.43 28.29
C THR A 204 9.51 3.59 29.55
N ILE A 205 10.58 3.48 30.35
CA ILE A 205 10.54 2.86 31.66
C ILE A 205 10.63 3.95 32.73
N LEU A 206 9.59 4.05 33.56
CA LEU A 206 9.56 4.95 34.70
C LEU A 206 10.00 4.22 35.97
N TYR A 207 10.97 4.81 36.68
CA TYR A 207 11.53 4.26 37.92
C TYR A 207 10.98 5.02 39.13
N PRO A 208 10.57 4.31 40.20
CA PRO A 208 10.00 4.97 41.36
C PRO A 208 11.09 5.71 42.16
N VAL A 209 10.73 6.87 42.69
CA VAL A 209 11.58 7.68 43.58
C VAL A 209 11.03 7.59 45.00
N TYR A 210 11.92 7.27 45.94
CA TYR A 210 11.60 7.16 47.36
C TYR A 210 12.48 8.11 48.16
N GLU A 211 11.86 8.89 49.03
CA GLU A 211 12.57 9.80 49.94
C GLU A 211 12.30 9.42 51.38
N LYS A 212 13.30 9.62 52.25
CA LYS A 212 13.17 9.34 53.67
C LYS A 212 12.13 10.28 54.29
N TYR A 213 11.25 9.75 55.12
CA TYR A 213 10.18 10.52 55.76
C TYR A 213 9.71 9.79 57.03
N SER A 214 10.51 9.94 58.10
CA SER A 214 10.26 9.29 59.40
C SER A 214 10.12 10.23 60.60
N GLY A 215 10.35 11.53 60.41
CA GLY A 215 10.19 12.55 61.42
C GLY A 215 10.57 13.93 60.88
N THR A 216 10.46 14.97 61.70
CA THR A 216 10.66 16.38 61.31
C THR A 216 11.97 16.66 60.59
N GLN A 217 13.06 15.99 60.99
CA GLN A 217 14.40 16.17 60.38
C GLN A 217 14.52 15.60 58.96
N ASP A 218 13.67 14.64 58.59
CA ASP A 218 13.73 13.98 57.28
C ASP A 218 12.80 14.65 56.25
N GLN A 219 11.99 15.65 56.65
CA GLN A 219 10.98 16.26 55.77
C GLN A 219 11.55 17.19 54.70
N GLU A 220 12.80 17.64 54.82
CA GLU A 220 13.37 18.69 53.95
C GLU A 220 13.24 18.35 52.45
N ASN A 221 13.25 17.06 52.09
CA ASN A 221 13.16 16.60 50.70
C ASN A 221 11.75 16.24 50.23
N VAL A 222 10.74 16.22 51.12
CA VAL A 222 9.38 15.75 50.83
C VAL A 222 8.36 16.84 51.08
N ALA A 223 7.55 17.14 50.08
CA ALA A 223 6.36 17.97 50.22
C ALA A 223 5.09 17.08 50.27
N VAL A 224 4.18 17.38 51.21
CA VAL A 224 2.91 16.69 51.42
C VAL A 224 1.79 17.40 50.68
N VAL A 225 1.16 16.70 49.72
CA VAL A 225 0.03 17.21 48.96
C VAL A 225 -1.23 16.47 49.37
N VAL A 226 -2.23 17.21 49.84
CA VAL A 226 -3.53 16.68 50.24
C VAL A 226 -4.58 17.07 49.21
N PHE A 227 -5.28 16.06 48.69
CA PHE A 227 -6.37 16.22 47.75
C PHE A 227 -7.69 15.97 48.47
N HIS A 228 -8.55 16.98 48.49
CA HIS A 228 -9.87 16.95 49.09
C HIS A 228 -10.93 17.09 47.98
N VAL A 229 -11.96 16.26 47.96
CA VAL A 229 -13.07 16.43 47.02
C VAL A 229 -14.26 17.00 47.79
N SER A 230 -14.92 18.04 47.25
CA SER A 230 -15.95 18.83 47.97
C SER A 230 -17.03 17.98 48.64
N ASP A 231 -17.42 16.87 48.02
CA ASP A 231 -18.54 16.02 48.45
C ASP A 231 -18.08 14.78 49.24
N SER A 232 -16.81 14.75 49.64
CA SER A 232 -16.18 13.63 50.34
C SER A 232 -15.50 14.10 51.63
N THR A 233 -15.63 13.32 52.69
CA THR A 233 -14.84 13.52 53.91
C THR A 233 -13.46 12.86 53.84
N ALA A 234 -13.14 12.17 52.74
CA ALA A 234 -11.89 11.46 52.56
C ALA A 234 -10.84 12.35 51.88
N ASP A 235 -9.70 12.49 52.56
CA ASP A 235 -8.50 13.12 52.01
C ASP A 235 -7.61 12.07 51.34
N TYR A 236 -7.10 12.41 50.16
CA TYR A 236 -6.09 11.60 49.47
C TYR A 236 -4.74 12.28 49.61
N THR A 237 -3.86 11.70 50.40
CA THR A 237 -2.49 12.21 50.56
C THR A 237 -1.58 11.64 49.48
N ARG A 238 -0.76 12.51 48.88
CA ARG A 238 0.34 12.16 47.99
C ARG A 238 1.59 12.94 48.41
N TYR A 239 2.74 12.53 47.89
CA TYR A 239 4.02 13.14 48.19
C TYR A 239 4.75 13.50 46.89
N THR A 240 5.49 14.61 46.91
CA THR A 240 6.41 15.04 45.84
C THR A 240 7.74 15.51 46.41
N LEU A 241 8.75 15.65 45.55
CA LEU A 241 10.03 16.25 45.93
C LEU A 241 9.85 17.75 46.22
N THR A 242 10.42 18.22 47.34
CA THR A 242 10.45 19.64 47.67
C THR A 242 11.09 20.45 46.53
N GLY A 243 10.47 21.58 46.19
CA GLY A 243 10.98 22.47 45.14
C GLY A 243 10.77 21.95 43.72
N HIS A 244 10.00 20.88 43.54
CA HIS A 244 9.59 20.35 42.24
C HIS A 244 8.07 20.46 42.06
N PRO A 245 7.56 20.48 40.81
CA PRO A 245 6.13 20.46 40.57
C PRO A 245 5.51 19.13 41.01
N PHE A 246 4.27 19.17 41.47
CA PHE A 246 3.47 17.96 41.61
C PHE A 246 2.93 17.57 40.21
N PRO A 247 3.25 16.39 39.66
CA PRO A 247 2.79 16.03 38.33
C PRO A 247 1.28 15.86 38.25
N ALA A 248 0.61 16.54 37.29
CA ALA A 248 -0.84 16.46 37.11
C ALA A 248 -1.37 15.03 36.98
N PHE A 249 -0.62 14.16 36.27
CA PHE A 249 -1.01 12.76 36.08
C PHE A 249 -1.01 11.93 37.37
N ARG A 250 -0.37 12.40 38.45
CA ARG A 250 -0.41 11.74 39.76
C ARG A 250 -1.54 12.24 40.65
N ALA A 251 -2.32 13.23 40.19
CA ALA A 251 -3.51 13.65 40.89
C ALA A 251 -4.46 12.44 41.02
N PRO A 252 -5.11 12.23 42.17
CA PRO A 252 -6.07 11.14 42.33
C PRO A 252 -7.16 11.22 41.25
N ALA A 253 -7.36 10.13 40.53
CA ALA A 253 -8.42 9.98 39.54
C ALA A 253 -9.22 8.72 39.86
N SER A 254 -10.50 8.71 39.46
CA SER A 254 -11.33 7.52 39.62
C SER A 254 -10.89 6.43 38.65
N THR A 255 -11.06 5.17 39.07
CA THR A 255 -11.05 4.03 38.14
C THR A 255 -12.43 3.41 38.17
N SER A 256 -12.95 2.97 37.03
CA SER A 256 -14.36 2.56 36.86
C SER A 256 -14.81 1.38 37.75
N THR A 257 -13.89 0.74 38.49
CA THR A 257 -14.13 -0.45 39.30
C THR A 257 -13.94 -0.27 40.81
N ASP A 258 -13.46 0.89 41.28
CA ASP A 258 -13.14 1.12 42.70
C ASP A 258 -14.17 2.00 43.42
N THR A 259 -14.97 1.36 44.28
CA THR A 259 -16.00 2.02 45.09
C THR A 259 -15.48 3.04 46.10
N THR A 260 -14.18 3.01 46.43
CA THR A 260 -13.53 3.95 47.38
C THR A 260 -13.01 5.23 46.72
N THR A 261 -12.89 5.24 45.39
CA THR A 261 -12.48 6.40 44.59
C THR A 261 -13.61 6.94 43.72
N LYS A 262 -14.86 6.49 43.95
CA LYS A 262 -16.05 6.96 43.21
C LYS A 262 -16.27 8.47 43.28
N TYR A 263 -15.85 9.14 44.36
CA TYR A 263 -16.00 10.60 44.50
C TYR A 263 -15.00 11.38 43.63
N LEU A 264 -13.93 10.72 43.17
CA LEU A 264 -13.02 11.31 42.17
C LEU A 264 -13.62 11.26 40.76
N ALA A 265 -14.69 10.48 40.54
CA ALA A 265 -15.37 10.44 39.26
C ALA A 265 -16.10 11.76 39.06
N GLY A 266 -15.78 12.46 37.97
CA GLY A 266 -16.36 13.75 37.66
C GLY A 266 -15.55 14.96 38.12
N VAL A 267 -14.42 14.80 38.84
CA VAL A 267 -13.52 15.94 39.11
C VAL A 267 -12.98 16.50 37.79
N LYS A 268 -13.38 17.73 37.44
CA LYS A 268 -12.96 18.45 36.24
C LYS A 268 -11.81 19.43 36.50
N GLN A 269 -11.67 19.90 37.74
CA GLN A 269 -10.64 20.87 38.13
C GLN A 269 -10.14 20.63 39.56
N TRP A 270 -8.84 20.85 39.75
CA TRP A 270 -8.22 21.00 41.07
C TRP A 270 -7.90 22.48 41.32
N SER A 271 -8.20 22.97 42.52
CA SER A 271 -7.92 24.35 42.94
C SER A 271 -7.25 24.38 44.30
N ALA A 272 -6.30 25.30 44.52
CA ALA A 272 -5.81 25.59 45.86
C ALA A 272 -6.80 26.45 46.68
N ALA A 273 -7.78 27.07 46.02
CA ALA A 273 -8.81 27.89 46.64
C ALA A 273 -10.07 27.06 46.91
N LYS A 274 -10.60 27.12 48.13
CA LYS A 274 -11.80 26.38 48.55
C LYS A 274 -13.07 26.78 47.80
N ASP A 275 -13.07 27.95 47.18
CA ASP A 275 -14.19 28.51 46.42
C ASP A 275 -14.12 28.20 44.91
N ASN A 276 -13.15 27.38 44.48
CA ASN A 276 -12.91 27.06 43.07
C ASN A 276 -12.68 28.28 42.16
N SER A 277 -12.22 29.42 42.71
CA SER A 277 -12.06 30.68 41.96
C SER A 277 -10.94 30.67 40.90
N SER A 278 -10.07 29.67 40.93
CA SER A 278 -8.98 29.48 39.95
C SER A 278 -8.46 28.03 39.90
N ALA A 279 -8.13 27.53 38.71
CA ALA A 279 -7.44 26.26 38.53
C ALA A 279 -6.02 26.28 39.13
N TYR A 280 -5.56 25.15 39.66
CA TYR A 280 -4.18 24.96 40.11
C TYR A 280 -3.22 24.75 38.93
N ASP A 281 -2.08 25.44 38.96
CA ASP A 281 -0.99 25.25 37.99
C ASP A 281 -0.08 24.10 38.43
N PHE A 282 -0.24 22.93 37.82
CA PHE A 282 0.59 21.75 38.11
C PHE A 282 2.05 21.89 37.63
N THR A 283 2.43 22.99 36.98
CA THR A 283 3.82 23.30 36.67
C THR A 283 4.51 24.10 37.78
N ALA A 284 3.75 24.62 38.75
CA ALA A 284 4.28 25.34 39.89
C ALA A 284 4.98 24.39 40.88
N ASN A 285 6.16 24.80 41.35
CA ASN A 285 6.91 24.06 42.36
C ASN A 285 6.17 24.04 43.70
N VAL A 286 6.14 22.87 44.34
CA VAL A 286 5.59 22.73 45.70
C VAL A 286 6.71 22.96 46.71
N ALA A 287 6.60 24.03 47.49
CA ALA A 287 7.50 24.29 48.60
C ALA A 287 7.16 23.41 49.80
N ASN A 288 8.16 22.99 50.56
CA ASN A 288 7.96 22.49 51.92
C ASN A 288 7.79 23.71 52.82
N SER A 289 6.53 24.09 53.04
CA SER A 289 6.15 25.30 53.75
C SER A 289 5.73 25.03 55.19
N ASN A 290 5.55 23.75 55.55
CA ASN A 290 5.10 23.32 56.86
C ASN A 290 6.20 22.58 57.62
N VAL A 291 6.55 23.09 58.80
CA VAL A 291 7.55 22.46 59.68
C VAL A 291 6.99 21.28 60.49
N ASP A 292 5.66 21.06 60.43
CA ASP A 292 5.00 20.00 61.20
C ASP A 292 5.00 18.66 60.43
N PHE A 293 5.42 17.60 61.12
CA PHE A 293 5.49 16.25 60.54
C PHE A 293 4.10 15.71 60.20
N GLY A 294 3.88 15.42 58.91
CA GLY A 294 2.61 14.90 58.37
C GLY A 294 1.57 15.97 58.02
N ALA A 295 1.84 17.25 58.26
CA ALA A 295 0.94 18.32 57.87
C ALA A 295 1.05 18.61 56.37
N ALA A 296 -0.03 19.12 55.76
CA ALA A 296 -0.06 19.45 54.34
C ALA A 296 0.81 20.68 54.04
N ASP A 297 1.62 20.59 52.98
CA ASP A 297 2.32 21.72 52.37
C ASP A 297 1.47 22.38 51.28
N LEU A 298 0.61 21.58 50.64
CA LEU A 298 -0.35 22.02 49.63
C LEU A 298 -1.65 21.25 49.82
N THR A 299 -2.77 21.98 49.86
CA THR A 299 -4.11 21.38 49.80
C THR A 299 -4.77 21.77 48.50
N LEU A 300 -5.26 20.76 47.76
CA LEU A 300 -6.00 20.92 46.52
C LEU A 300 -7.42 20.40 46.68
N TYR A 301 -8.38 21.21 46.26
CA TYR A 301 -9.81 20.95 46.27
C TYR A 301 -10.27 20.54 44.87
N GLY A 302 -10.87 19.36 44.75
CA GLY A 302 -11.38 18.80 43.51
C GLY A 302 -12.85 19.13 43.34
N PHE A 303 -13.21 19.65 42.17
CA PHE A 303 -14.55 20.10 41.85
C PHE A 303 -15.10 19.44 40.58
N GLY A 304 -16.40 19.21 40.57
CA GLY A 304 -17.13 18.68 39.40
C GLY A 304 -17.24 19.64 38.22
N ASP A 305 -16.88 20.90 38.44
CA ASP A 305 -16.93 22.00 37.47
C ASP A 305 -15.69 22.91 37.61
N TYR A 306 -15.58 23.91 36.72
CA TYR A 306 -14.45 24.85 36.69
C TYR A 306 -14.64 26.14 37.56
N GLY A 307 -15.69 26.21 38.40
CA GLY A 307 -15.94 27.30 39.38
C GLY A 307 -16.72 28.53 38.89
N ASP A 308 -16.72 29.63 39.68
CA ASP A 308 -17.45 30.90 39.42
C ASP A 308 -17.04 31.64 38.13
N LYS A 309 -16.03 31.13 37.43
CA LYS A 309 -15.57 31.66 36.14
C LYS A 309 -16.16 30.95 34.92
N ASN A 310 -17.11 30.04 35.12
CA ASN A 310 -17.67 29.23 34.04
C ASN A 310 -18.68 29.98 33.21
N TRP A 311 -18.69 29.65 31.93
CA TRP A 311 -19.77 30.00 31.03
C TRP A 311 -20.74 28.82 30.95
N THR A 312 -22.02 29.08 31.22
CA THR A 312 -23.09 28.13 30.91
C THR A 312 -23.53 28.36 29.48
N VAL A 313 -23.22 27.39 28.61
CA VAL A 313 -23.55 27.42 27.19
C VAL A 313 -24.78 26.56 26.98
N THR A 314 -25.82 27.15 26.42
CA THR A 314 -27.08 26.48 26.10
C THR A 314 -27.19 26.31 24.59
N TYR A 315 -27.30 25.05 24.16
CA TYR A 315 -27.64 24.68 22.79
C TYR A 315 -29.16 24.53 22.69
N ASP A 316 -29.81 25.59 22.22
CA ASP A 316 -31.25 25.64 22.00
C ASP A 316 -31.61 25.01 20.65
N PHE A 317 -32.20 23.82 20.66
CA PHE A 317 -32.65 23.15 19.45
C PHE A 317 -33.93 23.75 18.84
N LYS A 318 -34.49 24.79 19.48
CA LYS A 318 -35.61 25.64 19.03
C LYS A 318 -36.99 24.99 18.94
N TYR A 319 -37.31 23.83 19.56
CA TYR A 319 -38.70 23.31 19.57
C TYR A 319 -39.03 22.27 20.65
N GLY A 320 -40.32 22.23 21.05
CA GLY A 320 -40.89 21.34 22.07
C GLY A 320 -42.12 20.51 21.65
N SER A 321 -42.22 19.33 22.26
CA SER A 321 -43.41 18.51 22.58
C SER A 321 -44.11 17.60 21.56
N VAL A 322 -43.82 17.57 20.26
CA VAL A 322 -44.43 16.53 19.37
C VAL A 322 -43.40 16.01 18.36
N TYR A 323 -42.75 14.90 18.72
CA TYR A 323 -41.64 14.22 18.00
C TYR A 323 -40.28 14.97 18.02
N GLY A 324 -39.95 15.53 19.19
CA GLY A 324 -38.84 16.45 19.41
C GLY A 324 -37.46 15.93 19.01
N ALA A 325 -36.65 16.82 18.44
CA ALA A 325 -35.22 16.60 18.25
C ALA A 325 -34.63 16.14 19.59
N LYS A 326 -34.03 14.94 19.61
CA LYS A 326 -33.31 14.48 20.79
C LYS A 326 -31.91 15.09 20.81
N TYR A 327 -31.48 15.50 21.99
CA TYR A 327 -30.25 16.26 22.20
C TYR A 327 -29.01 15.49 21.69
N THR A 328 -28.20 16.14 20.86
CA THR A 328 -26.90 15.62 20.40
C THR A 328 -25.74 16.01 21.31
N VAL A 329 -26.05 16.56 22.48
CA VAL A 329 -25.11 16.96 23.52
C VAL A 329 -25.43 16.17 24.80
N ASP A 330 -24.42 15.92 25.62
CA ASP A 330 -24.61 15.33 26.94
C ASP A 330 -25.33 16.34 27.83
N ASP A 331 -26.42 15.88 28.45
CA ASP A 331 -27.35 16.73 29.18
C ASP A 331 -26.90 16.77 30.64
N VAL A 332 -26.69 17.97 31.18
CA VAL A 332 -26.37 18.15 32.60
C VAL A 332 -27.63 18.38 33.43
N ASP A 333 -28.73 18.90 32.86
CA ASP A 333 -29.93 19.28 33.62
C ASP A 333 -31.19 19.29 32.73
N GLY A 334 -31.75 18.09 32.49
CA GLY A 334 -32.91 17.89 31.64
C GLY A 334 -34.18 18.53 32.19
N ASN A 335 -34.52 19.72 31.70
CA ASN A 335 -35.89 20.20 31.66
C ASN A 335 -36.30 20.40 30.20
N ALA A 336 -37.43 19.81 29.80
CA ALA A 336 -37.85 19.54 28.42
C ALA A 336 -38.18 20.76 27.53
N GLY A 337 -37.53 21.90 27.72
CA GLY A 337 -37.74 23.11 26.92
C GLY A 337 -36.60 24.14 26.90
N ASN A 338 -35.46 23.89 27.58
CA ASN A 338 -34.40 24.90 27.73
C ASN A 338 -33.15 24.66 26.87
N GLY A 339 -33.09 23.60 26.06
CA GLY A 339 -31.86 23.23 25.31
C GLY A 339 -30.86 22.44 26.16
N ALA A 340 -29.84 21.86 25.52
CA ALA A 340 -28.80 21.11 26.23
C ALA A 340 -27.73 22.08 26.75
N GLN A 341 -27.29 21.91 28.00
CA GLN A 341 -26.36 22.82 28.65
C GLN A 341 -25.00 22.17 28.90
N VAL A 342 -23.94 22.92 28.66
CA VAL A 342 -22.56 22.55 29.03
C VAL A 342 -21.87 23.71 29.71
N ASN A 343 -20.97 23.39 30.64
CA ASN A 343 -20.15 24.39 31.31
C ASN A 343 -18.75 24.39 30.71
N VAL A 344 -18.27 25.55 30.29
CA VAL A 344 -16.91 25.73 29.75
C VAL A 344 -16.17 26.83 30.51
N ALA A 345 -14.85 26.70 30.64
CA ALA A 345 -14.03 27.73 31.24
C ALA A 345 -13.98 29.00 30.36
N GLU A 346 -13.89 30.17 30.98
CA GLU A 346 -13.63 31.42 30.28
C GLU A 346 -12.32 31.37 29.49
N GLY A 347 -12.32 31.86 28.25
CA GLY A 347 -11.17 31.77 27.33
C GLY A 347 -11.12 30.50 26.50
N SER A 348 -11.88 29.47 26.86
CA SER A 348 -12.03 28.26 26.04
C SER A 348 -13.00 28.48 24.88
N THR A 349 -12.85 27.68 23.83
CA THR A 349 -13.85 27.54 22.77
C THR A 349 -15.01 26.65 23.23
N ILE A 350 -16.15 26.75 22.54
CA ILE A 350 -17.27 25.82 22.73
C ILE A 350 -17.19 24.69 21.70
N VAL A 351 -17.69 23.51 22.04
CA VAL A 351 -17.70 22.35 21.12
C VAL A 351 -18.86 22.47 20.16
N GLU A 352 -18.65 22.20 18.87
CA GLU A 352 -19.77 22.05 17.93
C GLU A 352 -20.48 20.70 18.19
N PRO A 353 -21.78 20.70 18.51
CA PRO A 353 -22.53 19.45 18.66
C PRO A 353 -22.61 18.67 17.36
N ASN A 354 -22.78 17.35 17.44
CA ASN A 354 -23.19 16.57 16.28
C ASN A 354 -24.51 17.10 15.70
N ASP A 355 -24.66 17.02 14.38
CA ASP A 355 -25.86 17.48 13.67
C ASP A 355 -27.14 16.88 14.28
N PRO A 356 -28.10 17.71 14.71
CA PRO A 356 -29.39 17.21 15.13
C PRO A 356 -30.18 16.65 13.95
N ALA A 357 -31.25 15.93 14.26
CA ALA A 357 -32.21 15.46 13.28
C ALA A 357 -33.63 15.82 13.73
N TYR A 358 -34.41 16.33 12.79
CA TYR A 358 -35.83 16.61 12.98
C TYR A 358 -36.59 16.14 11.76
N TRP A 359 -37.69 15.41 11.98
CA TRP A 359 -38.48 14.88 10.88
C TRP A 359 -39.16 16.02 10.11
N ASN A 360 -39.07 16.01 8.78
CA ASN A 360 -39.53 17.10 7.92
C ASN A 360 -38.89 18.46 8.24
N ALA A 361 -37.61 18.48 8.61
CA ALA A 361 -36.79 19.70 8.55
C ALA A 361 -35.36 19.40 8.10
N GLU A 362 -34.75 20.35 7.39
CA GLU A 362 -33.31 20.38 7.12
C GLU A 362 -32.62 21.22 8.20
N PHE A 363 -31.57 20.69 8.82
CA PHE A 363 -30.73 21.45 9.75
C PHE A 363 -29.82 22.39 8.95
N THR A 364 -29.86 23.69 9.25
CA THR A 364 -29.12 24.70 8.47
C THR A 364 -27.86 25.22 9.17
N GLY A 365 -27.62 24.79 10.41
CA GLY A 365 -26.46 25.15 11.23
C GLY A 365 -26.82 25.70 12.61
N TRP A 366 -25.80 26.00 13.40
CA TRP A 366 -25.92 26.69 14.68
C TRP A 366 -25.76 28.20 14.49
N TYR A 367 -26.65 28.96 15.11
CA TYR A 367 -26.73 30.40 14.97
C TYR A 367 -26.64 31.11 16.32
N ASP A 368 -26.03 32.28 16.29
CA ASP A 368 -25.94 33.18 17.43
C ASP A 368 -27.21 34.02 17.60
N LYS A 369 -27.26 34.89 18.62
CA LYS A 369 -28.43 35.75 18.87
C LYS A 369 -28.81 36.69 17.70
N ASN A 370 -27.88 36.95 16.78
CA ASN A 370 -28.06 37.83 15.62
C ASN A 370 -28.45 37.04 14.36
N ASN A 371 -28.70 35.73 14.47
CA ASN A 371 -28.90 34.80 13.35
C ASN A 371 -27.70 34.72 12.39
N ALA A 372 -26.47 34.95 12.88
CA ALA A 372 -25.25 34.62 12.16
C ALA A 372 -24.76 33.23 12.56
N LYS A 373 -24.11 32.49 11.64
CA LYS A 373 -23.54 31.18 11.97
C LYS A 373 -22.46 31.31 13.03
N VAL A 374 -22.49 30.42 14.02
CA VAL A 374 -21.51 30.39 15.11
C VAL A 374 -20.15 29.95 14.58
N ASP A 375 -19.09 30.67 14.95
CA ASP A 375 -17.71 30.22 14.78
C ASP A 375 -17.23 29.55 16.07
N PHE A 376 -17.19 28.22 16.08
CA PHE A 376 -16.79 27.42 17.23
C PHE A 376 -15.31 27.56 17.61
N ASN A 377 -14.49 28.26 16.81
CA ASN A 377 -13.10 28.59 17.17
C ASN A 377 -12.98 29.88 17.99
N THR A 378 -14.08 30.62 18.16
CA THR A 378 -14.10 31.84 18.96
C THR A 378 -14.24 31.49 20.46
N PRO A 379 -13.42 32.08 21.35
CA PRO A 379 -13.59 31.90 22.80
C PRO A 379 -15.01 32.26 23.24
N VAL A 380 -15.57 31.48 24.17
CA VAL A 380 -16.99 31.55 24.58
C VAL A 380 -17.49 32.97 24.88
N GLN A 381 -16.68 33.79 25.56
CA GLN A 381 -17.03 35.16 25.95
C GLN A 381 -17.11 36.14 24.77
N ASN A 382 -16.51 35.78 23.64
CA ASN A 382 -16.43 36.60 22.43
C ASN A 382 -17.51 36.23 21.40
N ILE A 383 -18.29 35.18 21.64
CA ILE A 383 -19.38 34.78 20.75
C ILE A 383 -20.54 35.77 20.90
N PRO A 384 -21.12 36.31 19.80
CA PRO A 384 -22.21 37.26 19.90
C PRO A 384 -23.42 36.66 20.67
N GLY A 385 -23.80 37.31 21.76
CA GLY A 385 -24.87 36.81 22.64
C GLY A 385 -24.39 36.19 23.94
N ALA A 386 -23.08 36.06 24.12
CA ALA A 386 -22.46 35.92 25.42
C ALA A 386 -22.84 37.11 26.32
N ASP A 387 -23.34 36.83 27.52
CA ASP A 387 -23.60 37.80 28.59
C ASP A 387 -22.55 37.63 29.70
N PRO A 388 -21.57 38.55 29.82
CA PRO A 388 -20.54 38.46 30.86
C PRO A 388 -21.05 38.65 32.29
N SER A 389 -22.22 39.24 32.49
CA SER A 389 -22.78 39.51 33.82
C SER A 389 -23.38 38.27 34.46
N THR A 390 -24.01 37.43 33.64
CA THR A 390 -24.57 36.13 34.03
C THR A 390 -23.67 34.96 33.64
N ARG A 391 -22.63 35.22 32.83
CA ARG A 391 -21.74 34.24 32.20
C ARG A 391 -22.53 33.16 31.45
N THR A 392 -23.50 33.59 30.65
CA THR A 392 -24.34 32.68 29.85
C THR A 392 -24.19 32.95 28.37
N LEU A 393 -24.26 31.89 27.56
CA LEU A 393 -24.37 31.97 26.11
C LEU A 393 -25.49 31.04 25.65
N THR A 394 -26.34 31.50 24.75
CA THR A 394 -27.30 30.64 24.06
C THR A 394 -27.01 30.68 22.56
N VAL A 395 -26.80 29.51 21.98
CA VAL A 395 -26.73 29.31 20.53
C VAL A 395 -27.91 28.45 20.13
N HIS A 396 -28.46 28.66 18.93
CA HIS A 396 -29.67 27.97 18.51
C HIS A 396 -29.57 27.26 17.17
N ALA A 397 -30.25 26.13 17.06
CA ALA A 397 -30.34 25.37 15.82
C ALA A 397 -31.25 26.09 14.81
N GLY A 398 -30.78 26.21 13.56
CA GLY A 398 -31.61 26.67 12.44
C GLY A 398 -32.24 25.49 11.69
N TRP A 399 -33.49 25.67 11.26
CA TRP A 399 -34.30 24.65 10.58
C TRP A 399 -35.01 25.24 9.36
N ASP A 400 -35.00 24.55 8.22
CA ASP A 400 -35.90 24.80 7.09
C ASP A 400 -36.96 23.69 7.01
N GLN A 401 -38.24 24.06 7.03
CA GLN A 401 -39.38 23.17 6.93
C GLN A 401 -40.24 23.43 5.69
N ASP A 402 -40.10 24.60 5.08
CA ASP A 402 -41.03 25.08 4.06
C ASP A 402 -40.54 24.71 2.66
N ASN A 403 -39.22 24.72 2.44
CA ASN A 403 -38.66 24.53 1.10
C ASN A 403 -38.17 23.11 0.86
N ILE A 404 -38.23 22.21 1.83
CA ILE A 404 -37.56 20.90 1.78
C ILE A 404 -38.24 19.83 0.91
N LYS A 405 -37.48 18.78 0.60
CA LYS A 405 -37.89 17.54 -0.05
C LYS A 405 -37.17 16.35 0.60
N GLN A 406 -37.89 15.27 0.86
CA GLN A 406 -37.31 14.04 1.41
C GLN A 406 -36.47 13.31 0.36
N VAL A 407 -35.26 12.90 0.74
CA VAL A 407 -34.41 11.99 -0.03
C VAL A 407 -34.16 10.73 0.79
N THR A 408 -34.32 9.56 0.17
CA THR A 408 -33.99 8.27 0.78
C THR A 408 -32.81 7.64 0.06
N TYR A 409 -31.77 7.30 0.82
CA TYR A 409 -30.52 6.75 0.34
C TYR A 409 -30.43 5.27 0.64
N TYR A 410 -30.28 4.44 -0.39
CA TYR A 410 -29.96 3.02 -0.27
C TYR A 410 -28.47 2.81 -0.53
N TYR A 411 -27.73 2.33 0.46
CA TYR A 411 -26.27 2.27 0.37
C TYR A 411 -25.75 1.16 -0.54
N GLY A 412 -26.45 0.04 -0.75
CA GLY A 412 -25.95 -0.97 -1.70
C GLY A 412 -24.67 -1.69 -1.27
N TYR A 413 -24.37 -1.81 0.04
CA TYR A 413 -23.13 -2.43 0.54
C TYR A 413 -22.92 -3.86 0.03
N TYR A 414 -21.65 -4.28 -0.03
CA TYR A 414 -21.25 -5.50 -0.73
C TYR A 414 -21.78 -6.73 -0.01
N VAL A 415 -22.25 -7.70 -0.79
CA VAL A 415 -22.52 -9.05 -0.33
C VAL A 415 -21.98 -10.03 -1.38
N ALA A 416 -21.35 -11.11 -0.91
CA ALA A 416 -20.79 -12.12 -1.78
C ALA A 416 -21.80 -12.60 -2.84
N GLY A 417 -21.39 -12.54 -4.12
CA GLY A 417 -22.24 -12.92 -5.26
C GLY A 417 -23.17 -11.83 -5.79
N TRP A 418 -23.08 -10.59 -5.28
CA TRP A 418 -23.90 -9.47 -5.72
C TRP A 418 -23.04 -8.21 -5.89
N ASN A 419 -22.83 -7.77 -7.13
CA ASN A 419 -21.95 -6.63 -7.42
C ASN A 419 -22.54 -5.51 -8.29
N ASN A 420 -23.84 -5.56 -8.62
CA ASN A 420 -24.47 -4.40 -9.25
C ASN A 420 -25.98 -4.33 -8.96
N PRO A 421 -26.47 -3.30 -8.24
CA PRO A 421 -27.89 -3.06 -8.13
C PRO A 421 -28.49 -2.73 -9.50
N SER A 422 -29.38 -3.61 -9.97
CA SER A 422 -30.43 -3.26 -10.92
C SER A 422 -31.28 -2.13 -10.34
N PHE A 423 -31.80 -1.22 -11.17
CA PHE A 423 -32.75 -0.19 -10.74
C PHE A 423 -34.07 -0.77 -10.18
N ASP A 424 -34.27 -2.09 -10.22
CA ASP A 424 -35.37 -2.76 -9.53
C ASP A 424 -35.25 -2.57 -8.00
N LEU A 425 -36.11 -1.71 -7.46
CA LEU A 425 -36.23 -1.38 -6.04
C LEU A 425 -36.34 -2.61 -5.12
N LYS A 426 -36.93 -3.73 -5.59
CA LYS A 426 -36.99 -4.97 -4.81
C LYS A 426 -35.61 -5.59 -4.57
N ASN A 427 -34.68 -5.39 -5.51
CA ASN A 427 -33.31 -5.85 -5.39
C ASN A 427 -32.45 -4.84 -4.62
N ILE A 428 -32.73 -3.54 -4.77
CA ILE A 428 -32.06 -2.47 -4.01
C ILE A 428 -32.37 -2.58 -2.51
N LYS A 429 -33.60 -2.92 -2.12
CA LYS A 429 -33.97 -3.13 -0.70
C LYS A 429 -33.30 -4.35 -0.07
N LYS A 430 -32.82 -5.30 -0.88
CA LYS A 430 -32.11 -6.46 -0.38
C LYS A 430 -30.66 -6.04 -0.14
N HIS A 431 -30.16 -6.31 1.07
CA HIS A 431 -28.73 -6.23 1.39
C HIS A 431 -28.12 -4.83 1.48
N THR A 432 -28.86 -3.83 1.98
CA THR A 432 -28.35 -2.45 2.08
C THR A 432 -28.63 -1.81 3.43
N GLY A 433 -27.73 -0.96 3.90
CA GLY A 433 -28.11 0.05 4.88
C GLY A 433 -28.95 1.15 4.20
N VAL A 434 -29.77 1.85 4.97
CA VAL A 434 -30.66 2.91 4.48
C VAL A 434 -30.61 4.16 5.34
N ALA A 435 -30.69 5.33 4.73
CA ALA A 435 -30.79 6.60 5.43
C ALA A 435 -31.82 7.54 4.79
N VAL A 436 -32.28 8.51 5.58
CA VAL A 436 -33.20 9.55 5.15
C VAL A 436 -32.58 10.91 5.42
N ASP A 437 -32.71 11.82 4.46
CA ASP A 437 -32.38 13.23 4.63
C ASP A 437 -33.49 14.13 4.08
N PHE A 438 -33.49 15.38 4.51
CA PHE A 438 -34.37 16.42 4.00
C PHE A 438 -33.50 17.52 3.42
N VAL A 439 -33.69 17.81 2.13
CA VAL A 439 -32.88 18.80 1.40
C VAL A 439 -33.78 19.90 0.86
N THR A 440 -33.27 21.12 0.76
CA THR A 440 -33.97 22.24 0.11
C THR A 440 -34.40 21.85 -1.31
N GLY A 441 -35.63 22.16 -1.70
CA GLY A 441 -36.20 21.86 -3.01
C GLY A 441 -35.44 22.56 -4.13
N ASP A 442 -35.40 21.93 -5.30
CA ASP A 442 -34.62 22.35 -6.46
C ASP A 442 -33.09 22.41 -6.22
N SER A 443 -32.61 21.96 -5.06
CA SER A 443 -31.18 21.77 -4.78
C SER A 443 -30.69 20.38 -5.21
N LYS A 444 -29.36 20.16 -5.19
CA LYS A 444 -28.78 18.83 -5.39
C LYS A 444 -29.06 17.95 -4.17
N ILE A 445 -29.02 16.63 -4.36
CA ILE A 445 -28.96 15.72 -3.21
C ILE A 445 -27.75 16.04 -2.32
N ASN A 446 -27.92 15.91 -1.01
CA ASN A 446 -26.82 15.90 -0.05
C ASN A 446 -26.24 14.49 0.01
N ALA A 447 -25.25 14.20 -0.84
CA ALA A 447 -24.58 12.92 -0.82
C ALA A 447 -24.03 12.66 0.61
N PRO A 448 -24.41 11.55 1.27
CA PRO A 448 -23.91 11.26 2.61
C PRO A 448 -22.39 11.18 2.57
N THR A 449 -21.74 11.86 3.51
CA THR A 449 -20.27 11.90 3.61
C THR A 449 -19.73 10.56 4.13
N GLY A 450 -18.56 10.14 3.65
CA GLY A 450 -17.87 8.95 4.19
C GLY A 450 -18.52 7.62 3.82
N VAL A 451 -19.38 7.57 2.80
CA VAL A 451 -19.97 6.30 2.33
C VAL A 451 -18.92 5.48 1.60
N GLU A 452 -18.23 4.68 2.38
CA GLU A 452 -17.19 3.75 1.97
C GLU A 452 -17.65 2.31 2.21
N ASP A 453 -17.12 1.40 1.41
CA ASP A 453 -17.38 -0.03 1.57
C ASP A 453 -16.08 -0.81 1.48
N TYR A 454 -15.82 -1.60 2.52
CA TYR A 454 -14.63 -2.42 2.67
C TYR A 454 -15.08 -3.84 2.94
N PHE A 455 -14.60 -4.78 2.14
CA PHE A 455 -14.99 -6.17 2.24
C PHE A 455 -13.83 -7.08 1.88
N GLN A 456 -13.94 -8.34 2.30
CA GLN A 456 -12.98 -9.36 1.91
C GLN A 456 -13.61 -10.33 0.93
N THR A 457 -12.99 -10.48 -0.23
CA THR A 457 -13.17 -11.65 -1.10
C THR A 457 -12.55 -12.89 -0.45
N GLN A 458 -12.77 -14.07 -1.04
CA GLN A 458 -12.09 -15.31 -0.58
C GLN A 458 -10.55 -15.18 -0.65
N ALA A 459 -10.07 -14.43 -1.65
CA ALA A 459 -8.68 -14.08 -1.83
C ALA A 459 -8.16 -13.17 -0.70
N ASP A 460 -8.91 -12.11 -0.38
CA ASP A 460 -8.56 -11.16 0.67
C ASP A 460 -8.42 -11.81 2.04
N GLN A 461 -9.32 -12.75 2.35
CA GLN A 461 -9.28 -13.50 3.61
C GLN A 461 -7.99 -14.31 3.76
N ALA A 462 -7.49 -14.91 2.66
CA ALA A 462 -6.27 -15.72 2.68
C ALA A 462 -4.99 -14.91 2.95
N HIS A 463 -5.02 -13.59 2.73
CA HIS A 463 -3.86 -12.71 2.87
C HIS A 463 -4.07 -11.56 3.86
N ASN A 464 -5.18 -11.58 4.61
CA ASN A 464 -5.58 -10.51 5.53
C ASN A 464 -5.56 -9.12 4.87
N THR A 465 -5.99 -9.05 3.61
CA THR A 465 -6.19 -7.82 2.84
C THR A 465 -7.68 -7.49 2.75
N TYR A 466 -8.05 -6.44 2.03
CA TYR A 466 -9.43 -6.12 1.72
C TYR A 466 -9.54 -5.38 0.40
N THR A 467 -10.71 -5.48 -0.20
CA THR A 467 -11.13 -4.67 -1.32
C THR A 467 -11.95 -3.49 -0.82
N SER A 468 -11.74 -2.32 -1.41
CA SER A 468 -12.49 -1.10 -1.11
C SER A 468 -13.20 -0.58 -2.35
N ARG A 469 -14.38 0.00 -2.17
CA ARG A 469 -15.10 0.75 -3.20
C ARG A 469 -15.73 2.01 -2.59
N THR A 470 -15.93 3.02 -3.42
CA THR A 470 -16.53 4.31 -3.08
C THR A 470 -17.73 4.58 -3.96
N VAL A 471 -18.64 5.45 -3.51
CA VAL A 471 -19.81 5.80 -4.31
C VAL A 471 -19.39 6.69 -5.48
N SER A 472 -19.55 6.19 -6.70
CA SER A 472 -19.27 6.93 -7.93
C SER A 472 -20.41 7.88 -8.31
N ALA A 473 -21.65 7.49 -8.02
CA ALA A 473 -22.83 8.32 -8.21
C ALA A 473 -24.00 7.86 -7.34
N TRP A 474 -24.92 8.78 -7.06
CA TRP A 474 -26.23 8.46 -6.53
C TRP A 474 -27.26 8.59 -7.64
N VAL A 475 -27.98 7.51 -7.92
CA VAL A 475 -28.91 7.46 -9.05
C VAL A 475 -30.31 7.06 -8.62
N SER A 476 -31.28 7.49 -9.41
CA SER A 476 -32.71 7.27 -9.19
C SER A 476 -33.05 5.77 -9.17
N THR A 477 -33.82 5.37 -8.17
CA THR A 477 -34.39 4.01 -8.07
C THR A 477 -35.49 3.72 -9.11
N LYS A 478 -35.92 4.71 -9.90
CA LYS A 478 -36.96 4.52 -10.94
C LYS A 478 -36.36 4.01 -12.26
N ASP A 479 -35.23 4.58 -12.65
CA ASP A 479 -34.67 4.46 -14.00
C ASP A 479 -33.15 4.41 -14.03
N GLY A 480 -32.47 4.44 -12.88
CA GLY A 480 -31.01 4.42 -12.78
C GLY A 480 -30.35 5.72 -13.28
N ALA A 481 -31.12 6.79 -13.51
CA ALA A 481 -30.60 8.05 -14.01
C ALA A 481 -29.98 8.90 -12.87
N PRO A 482 -28.90 9.67 -13.14
CA PRO A 482 -28.36 10.63 -12.18
C PRO A 482 -29.39 11.71 -11.81
N ILE A 483 -29.41 12.13 -10.55
CA ILE A 483 -30.30 13.19 -10.07
C ILE A 483 -29.54 14.50 -9.96
N SER A 484 -29.88 15.48 -10.79
CA SER A 484 -29.25 16.80 -10.80
C SER A 484 -29.92 17.79 -9.84
N THR A 485 -31.22 17.63 -9.58
CA THR A 485 -32.01 18.47 -8.66
C THR A 485 -33.14 17.64 -8.02
N VAL A 486 -33.46 17.92 -6.76
CA VAL A 486 -34.53 17.25 -6.00
C VAL A 486 -35.80 18.10 -6.06
N LYS A 487 -36.78 17.67 -6.86
CA LYS A 487 -38.05 18.41 -7.06
C LYS A 487 -39.21 17.88 -6.23
N ALA A 488 -39.16 16.60 -5.91
CA ALA A 488 -40.17 15.88 -5.15
C ALA A 488 -39.50 14.90 -4.18
N LYS A 489 -40.29 14.23 -3.34
CA LYS A 489 -39.81 13.08 -2.56
C LYS A 489 -39.14 12.08 -3.49
N THR A 490 -37.90 11.72 -3.19
CA THR A 490 -37.02 10.99 -4.10
C THR A 490 -36.28 9.86 -3.39
N SER A 491 -36.10 8.74 -4.08
CA SER A 491 -35.31 7.60 -3.60
C SER A 491 -34.15 7.33 -4.54
N VAL A 492 -32.94 7.28 -3.99
CA VAL A 492 -31.68 7.04 -4.71
C VAL A 492 -30.95 5.84 -4.14
N TYR A 493 -30.15 5.19 -4.98
CA TYR A 493 -29.20 4.17 -4.55
C TYR A 493 -27.78 4.53 -4.96
N ALA A 494 -26.82 4.07 -4.18
CA ALA A 494 -25.41 4.24 -4.49
C ALA A 494 -25.01 3.33 -5.66
N LEU A 495 -24.50 3.95 -6.72
CA LEU A 495 -23.62 3.29 -7.66
C LEU A 495 -22.22 3.35 -7.08
N TRP A 496 -21.64 2.19 -6.85
CA TRP A 496 -20.25 2.06 -6.42
C TRP A 496 -19.35 2.12 -7.64
N ASP A 497 -18.16 2.70 -7.49
CA ASP A 497 -17.09 2.36 -8.42
C ASP A 497 -16.86 0.84 -8.32
N GLY A 498 -16.92 0.15 -9.46
CA GLY A 498 -16.59 -1.26 -9.53
C GLY A 498 -15.15 -1.45 -9.09
N ALA A 499 -14.95 -2.11 -7.95
CA ALA A 499 -13.66 -2.62 -7.53
C ALA A 499 -13.57 -4.08 -7.96
N ALA A 500 -12.94 -4.33 -9.10
CA ALA A 500 -12.67 -5.69 -9.55
C ALA A 500 -11.33 -6.13 -8.97
N ALA A 501 -11.30 -7.33 -8.37
CA ALA A 501 -10.08 -7.98 -7.92
C ALA A 501 -9.79 -9.22 -8.78
N VAL A 502 -8.52 -9.46 -9.10
CA VAL A 502 -8.08 -10.70 -9.74
C VAL A 502 -6.90 -11.27 -9.00
N LYS A 503 -6.83 -12.61 -8.97
CA LYS A 503 -5.66 -13.32 -8.49
C LYS A 503 -4.62 -13.38 -9.59
N LEU A 504 -3.39 -12.98 -9.30
CA LEU A 504 -2.24 -13.12 -10.17
C LEU A 504 -1.43 -14.34 -9.74
N ASN A 505 -1.33 -15.32 -10.61
CA ASN A 505 -0.55 -16.54 -10.40
C ASN A 505 0.74 -16.45 -11.20
N GLY A 506 1.88 -16.35 -10.50
CA GLY A 506 3.20 -16.23 -11.09
C GLY A 506 3.64 -17.46 -11.90
N ASN A 507 2.95 -18.60 -11.76
CA ASN A 507 3.19 -19.82 -12.53
C ASN A 507 4.67 -20.22 -12.58
N GLY A 508 5.29 -20.33 -11.40
CA GLY A 508 6.72 -20.59 -11.22
C GLY A 508 7.62 -19.35 -11.24
N GLY A 509 7.07 -18.16 -11.48
CA GLY A 509 7.73 -16.87 -11.25
C GLY A 509 7.36 -16.25 -9.89
N GLN A 510 8.14 -15.27 -9.46
CA GLN A 510 8.00 -14.56 -8.18
C GLN A 510 7.71 -13.07 -8.39
N PHE A 511 6.86 -12.51 -7.54
CA PHE A 511 6.64 -11.07 -7.46
C PHE A 511 7.74 -10.41 -6.60
N SER A 512 7.73 -9.07 -6.53
CA SER A 512 8.77 -8.29 -5.82
C SER A 512 8.89 -8.61 -4.33
N ASN A 513 7.83 -9.14 -3.71
CA ASN A 513 7.79 -9.61 -2.33
C ASN A 513 8.29 -11.06 -2.15
N GLY A 514 8.69 -11.75 -3.23
CA GLY A 514 9.14 -13.15 -3.22
C GLY A 514 8.02 -14.19 -3.32
N GLU A 515 6.75 -13.77 -3.26
CA GLU A 515 5.59 -14.65 -3.34
C GLU A 515 5.36 -15.18 -4.75
N LEU A 516 4.71 -16.34 -4.86
CA LEU A 516 4.30 -16.95 -6.14
C LEU A 516 2.95 -16.43 -6.65
N TYR A 517 2.23 -15.68 -5.82
CA TYR A 517 0.93 -15.10 -6.12
C TYR A 517 0.91 -13.64 -5.69
N ALA A 518 0.10 -12.85 -6.38
CA ALA A 518 -0.24 -11.49 -6.02
C ALA A 518 -1.72 -11.25 -6.32
N TYR A 519 -2.25 -10.10 -5.93
CA TYR A 519 -3.59 -9.67 -6.30
C TYR A 519 -3.51 -8.29 -6.92
N ALA A 520 -4.37 -8.06 -7.90
CA ALA A 520 -4.58 -6.73 -8.48
C ALA A 520 -6.03 -6.34 -8.26
N THR A 521 -6.23 -5.11 -7.81
CA THR A 521 -7.55 -4.50 -7.69
C THR A 521 -7.56 -3.23 -8.51
N LYS A 522 -8.60 -3.04 -9.32
CA LYS A 522 -8.80 -1.80 -10.08
C LYS A 522 -10.14 -1.18 -9.73
N THR A 523 -10.21 0.15 -9.75
CA THR A 523 -11.47 0.90 -9.82
C THR A 523 -12.03 0.89 -11.25
N ASP A 524 -13.25 1.38 -11.46
CA ASP A 524 -13.88 1.46 -12.79
C ASP A 524 -13.12 2.38 -13.76
N GLY A 525 -12.43 3.40 -13.25
CA GLY A 525 -11.62 4.33 -14.05
C GLY A 525 -10.22 3.80 -14.42
N GLN A 526 -9.75 2.76 -13.75
CA GLN A 526 -8.43 2.16 -13.97
C GLN A 526 -8.53 0.97 -14.92
N LYS A 527 -7.47 0.77 -15.72
CA LYS A 527 -7.31 -0.44 -16.54
C LYS A 527 -6.54 -1.49 -15.77
N TRP A 528 -6.75 -2.75 -16.11
CA TRP A 528 -5.98 -3.83 -15.49
C TRP A 528 -4.48 -3.66 -15.68
N GLN A 529 -4.04 -3.10 -16.81
CA GLN A 529 -2.62 -2.86 -17.08
C GLN A 529 -1.95 -1.90 -16.07
N ASP A 530 -2.74 -1.04 -15.41
CA ASP A 530 -2.22 -0.01 -14.50
C ASP A 530 -1.98 -0.59 -13.10
N VAL A 531 -2.64 -1.70 -12.76
CA VAL A 531 -2.64 -2.29 -11.41
C VAL A 531 -2.06 -3.72 -11.37
N VAL A 532 -2.05 -4.42 -12.50
CA VAL A 532 -1.48 -5.77 -12.58
C VAL A 532 0.03 -5.68 -12.63
N VAL A 533 0.67 -6.23 -11.60
CA VAL A 533 2.13 -6.33 -11.52
C VAL A 533 2.62 -7.58 -12.25
N THR A 534 3.75 -7.47 -12.96
CA THR A 534 4.35 -8.58 -13.69
C THR A 534 5.35 -9.32 -12.78
N PRO A 535 5.21 -10.64 -12.57
CA PRO A 535 6.19 -11.43 -11.84
C PRO A 535 7.50 -11.54 -12.65
N THR A 536 8.56 -12.05 -12.03
CA THR A 536 9.83 -12.35 -12.69
C THR A 536 10.18 -13.83 -12.53
N ARG A 537 10.86 -14.42 -13.51
CA ARG A 537 11.32 -15.80 -13.45
C ARG A 537 12.69 -15.90 -14.11
N SER A 538 13.68 -16.38 -13.37
CA SER A 538 15.05 -16.50 -13.88
C SER A 538 15.11 -17.43 -15.10
N GLY A 539 15.67 -16.95 -16.21
CA GLY A 539 15.80 -17.68 -17.48
C GLY A 539 14.56 -17.68 -18.38
N PHE A 540 13.52 -16.90 -18.04
CA PHE A 540 12.28 -16.80 -18.82
C PHE A 540 11.83 -15.35 -19.00
N ASP A 541 11.33 -15.05 -20.19
CA ASP A 541 10.62 -13.83 -20.54
C ASP A 541 9.13 -14.00 -20.29
N PHE A 542 8.52 -12.94 -19.74
CA PHE A 542 7.10 -12.89 -19.50
C PHE A 542 6.32 -12.70 -20.82
N ALA A 543 5.43 -13.64 -21.14
CA ALA A 543 4.69 -13.67 -22.41
C ALA A 543 3.22 -13.20 -22.31
N GLY A 544 2.78 -12.84 -21.11
CA GLY A 544 1.42 -12.32 -20.85
C GLY A 544 0.62 -13.16 -19.86
N TRP A 545 -0.60 -12.69 -19.59
CA TRP A 545 -1.55 -13.28 -18.64
C TRP A 545 -2.62 -14.09 -19.37
N TYR A 546 -3.09 -15.18 -18.76
CA TYR A 546 -4.11 -16.06 -19.33
C TYR A 546 -5.10 -16.55 -18.27
N LYS A 547 -6.34 -16.89 -18.65
CA LYS A 547 -7.25 -17.67 -17.79
C LYS A 547 -7.04 -19.18 -17.99
N ASN A 548 -7.22 -19.97 -16.93
CA ASN A 548 -7.29 -21.44 -16.96
C ASN A 548 -6.06 -22.17 -17.54
N ASP A 549 -5.86 -22.13 -18.86
CA ASP A 549 -4.75 -22.75 -19.59
C ASP A 549 -3.99 -21.72 -20.44
N VAL A 550 -2.69 -21.57 -20.15
CA VAL A 550 -1.75 -20.65 -20.80
C VAL A 550 -1.43 -21.01 -22.26
N ASN A 551 -1.79 -22.21 -22.71
CA ASN A 551 -1.48 -22.70 -24.06
C ASN A 551 -2.61 -22.44 -25.06
N VAL A 552 -3.79 -22.02 -24.61
CA VAL A 552 -4.94 -21.71 -25.47
C VAL A 552 -4.91 -20.22 -25.84
N PRO A 553 -4.76 -19.84 -27.13
CA PRO A 553 -4.66 -18.44 -27.53
C PRO A 553 -5.87 -17.59 -27.11
N GLY A 554 -7.08 -18.16 -27.15
CA GLY A 554 -8.32 -17.48 -26.73
C GLY A 554 -8.36 -17.10 -25.24
N ASN A 555 -7.51 -17.71 -24.41
CA ASN A 555 -7.44 -17.42 -22.98
C ASN A 555 -6.54 -16.23 -22.65
N LYS A 556 -5.84 -15.64 -23.63
CA LYS A 556 -4.92 -14.53 -23.37
C LYS A 556 -5.70 -13.29 -22.92
N ALA A 557 -5.28 -12.71 -21.80
CA ALA A 557 -5.84 -11.48 -21.26
C ALA A 557 -5.26 -10.25 -21.98
N ASN A 558 -6.13 -9.35 -22.41
CA ASN A 558 -5.80 -8.00 -22.80
C ASN A 558 -6.11 -7.07 -21.62
N LEU A 559 -5.07 -6.63 -20.93
CA LEU A 559 -5.20 -5.82 -19.72
C LEU A 559 -5.60 -4.36 -20.00
N TYR A 560 -5.46 -3.88 -21.24
CA TYR A 560 -5.88 -2.52 -21.62
C TYR A 560 -7.40 -2.46 -21.78
N ASP A 561 -7.96 -3.42 -22.53
CA ASP A 561 -9.41 -3.48 -22.81
C ASP A 561 -10.18 -4.23 -21.72
N GLY A 562 -9.48 -4.96 -20.84
CA GLY A 562 -10.07 -5.72 -19.74
C GLY A 562 -10.89 -6.93 -20.18
N ILE A 563 -10.47 -7.55 -21.28
CA ILE A 563 -11.13 -8.73 -21.88
C ILE A 563 -10.11 -9.82 -22.16
N TYR A 564 -10.58 -11.06 -22.24
CA TYR A 564 -9.85 -12.16 -22.84
C TYR A 564 -9.99 -12.14 -24.36
N ALA A 565 -9.09 -12.82 -25.06
CA ALA A 565 -9.09 -12.88 -26.53
C ALA A 565 -10.34 -13.53 -27.13
N ASP A 566 -11.10 -14.31 -26.34
CA ASP A 566 -12.43 -14.82 -26.72
C ASP A 566 -13.58 -13.81 -26.55
N GLY A 567 -13.29 -12.59 -26.11
CA GLY A 567 -14.25 -11.49 -25.94
C GLY A 567 -14.93 -11.43 -24.57
N THR A 568 -14.70 -12.41 -23.68
CA THR A 568 -15.22 -12.35 -22.31
C THR A 568 -14.48 -11.30 -21.47
N LYS A 569 -15.19 -10.59 -20.59
CA LYS A 569 -14.56 -9.64 -19.65
C LYS A 569 -13.79 -10.37 -18.56
N ILE A 570 -12.69 -9.77 -18.11
CA ILE A 570 -11.98 -10.22 -16.90
C ILE A 570 -12.86 -9.90 -15.69
N GLY A 571 -13.33 -10.94 -15.01
CA GLY A 571 -14.24 -10.86 -13.87
C GLY A 571 -13.54 -10.71 -12.52
N GLU A 572 -14.31 -10.36 -11.49
CA GLU A 572 -13.85 -9.98 -10.14
C GLU A 572 -13.38 -11.16 -9.27
N ASN A 573 -13.28 -12.36 -9.85
CA ASN A 573 -12.76 -13.56 -9.19
C ASN A 573 -11.86 -14.39 -10.12
N ASP A 574 -11.46 -13.83 -11.26
CA ASP A 574 -10.65 -14.57 -12.21
C ASP A 574 -9.20 -14.71 -11.70
N GLU A 575 -8.59 -15.85 -12.03
CA GLU A 575 -7.16 -16.07 -11.84
C GLU A 575 -6.43 -15.83 -13.17
N LEU A 576 -5.59 -14.80 -13.20
CA LEU A 576 -4.66 -14.54 -14.28
C LEU A 576 -3.38 -15.33 -14.03
N ILE A 577 -3.07 -16.25 -14.94
CA ILE A 577 -1.92 -17.15 -14.88
C ILE A 577 -0.83 -16.63 -15.82
N ALA A 578 0.38 -16.43 -15.29
CA ALA A 578 1.52 -15.97 -16.06
C ALA A 578 1.96 -17.02 -17.07
N LYS A 579 2.20 -16.60 -18.32
CA LYS A 579 2.85 -17.42 -19.34
C LYS A 579 4.31 -17.03 -19.46
N TRP A 580 5.17 -18.02 -19.51
CA TRP A 580 6.62 -17.87 -19.62
C TRP A 580 7.11 -18.40 -20.96
N THR A 581 8.05 -17.69 -21.56
CA THR A 581 8.83 -18.17 -22.72
C THR A 581 10.30 -18.17 -22.30
N PRO A 582 11.10 -19.21 -22.55
CA PRO A 582 12.54 -19.16 -22.25
C PRO A 582 13.19 -17.93 -22.91
N SER A 583 13.99 -17.17 -22.16
CA SER A 583 14.65 -15.95 -22.67
C SER A 583 15.71 -16.24 -23.74
N GLU A 584 16.20 -17.48 -23.78
CA GLU A 584 17.04 -17.99 -24.86
C GLU A 584 16.39 -19.27 -25.39
N GLN A 585 16.00 -19.28 -26.67
CA GLN A 585 15.52 -20.48 -27.34
C GLN A 585 16.73 -21.38 -27.65
N LEU A 586 17.17 -22.16 -26.66
CA LEU A 586 18.21 -23.17 -26.86
C LEU A 586 17.55 -24.47 -27.29
N ASP A 587 17.48 -24.64 -28.60
CA ASP A 587 16.98 -25.85 -29.22
C ASP A 587 17.92 -27.03 -28.92
N ASN A 588 17.42 -28.05 -28.23
CA ASN A 588 18.13 -29.32 -28.02
C ASN A 588 18.62 -29.91 -29.36
N ALA A 589 17.91 -29.64 -30.47
CA ALA A 589 18.32 -30.02 -31.81
C ALA A 589 19.62 -29.33 -32.24
N ALA A 590 19.81 -28.04 -31.91
CA ALA A 590 21.02 -27.28 -32.25
C ALA A 590 22.24 -27.73 -31.42
N ALA A 591 22.02 -28.12 -30.16
CA ALA A 591 23.06 -28.75 -29.37
C ALA A 591 23.46 -30.11 -29.99
N LEU A 592 22.52 -31.00 -30.27
CA LEU A 592 22.83 -32.34 -30.78
C LEU A 592 23.38 -32.37 -32.22
N SER A 593 22.91 -31.48 -33.09
CA SER A 593 23.33 -31.42 -34.50
C SER A 593 24.76 -30.92 -34.70
N ALA A 594 25.36 -30.28 -33.69
CA ALA A 594 26.75 -29.84 -33.74
C ALA A 594 27.74 -31.03 -33.79
N TRP A 595 27.43 -32.14 -33.10
CA TRP A 595 28.28 -33.34 -33.04
C TRP A 595 27.43 -34.62 -33.05
N PRO A 596 26.81 -34.95 -34.20
CA PRO A 596 25.83 -36.02 -34.25
C PRO A 596 26.48 -37.41 -34.16
N LEU A 597 25.90 -38.26 -33.32
CA LEU A 597 26.17 -39.69 -33.21
C LEU A 597 25.46 -40.46 -34.35
N ILE A 598 25.82 -41.72 -34.54
CA ILE A 598 25.22 -42.58 -35.56
C ILE A 598 23.71 -42.73 -35.32
N GLY A 599 22.93 -42.65 -36.39
CA GLY A 599 21.48 -42.82 -36.35
C GLY A 599 20.68 -41.59 -35.91
N ALA A 600 21.33 -40.46 -35.61
CA ALA A 600 20.62 -39.20 -35.37
C ALA A 600 19.94 -38.69 -36.66
N VAL A 601 18.63 -38.49 -36.62
CA VAL A 601 17.80 -38.06 -37.77
C VAL A 601 17.07 -36.75 -37.47
N GLU A 602 17.00 -35.86 -38.46
CA GLU A 602 16.14 -34.67 -38.39
C GLU A 602 14.65 -35.07 -38.46
N PRO A 603 13.75 -34.37 -37.74
CA PRO A 603 13.96 -33.15 -36.94
C PRO A 603 14.32 -33.39 -35.46
N ASP A 604 14.24 -34.64 -34.97
CA ASP A 604 14.31 -34.94 -33.53
C ASP A 604 15.74 -35.13 -32.98
N TRP A 605 16.77 -35.18 -33.87
CA TRP A 605 18.21 -35.31 -33.60
C TRP A 605 18.62 -36.32 -32.51
N LYS A 606 17.76 -37.30 -32.22
CA LYS A 606 17.97 -38.31 -31.18
C LYS A 606 18.90 -39.41 -31.72
N PRO A 607 20.05 -39.70 -31.07
CA PRO A 607 20.87 -40.86 -31.39
C PRO A 607 20.07 -42.16 -31.31
N ASP A 608 20.44 -43.19 -32.07
CA ASP A 608 19.76 -44.49 -31.95
C ASP A 608 20.12 -45.23 -30.65
N PHE A 609 21.21 -44.81 -30.00
CA PHE A 609 21.80 -45.38 -28.78
C PHE A 609 22.12 -46.88 -28.90
N LYS A 610 22.37 -47.40 -30.11
CA LYS A 610 22.55 -48.85 -30.34
C LYS A 610 24.00 -49.31 -30.33
N ASN A 611 24.96 -48.46 -30.68
CA ASN A 611 26.34 -48.90 -30.87
C ASN A 611 27.40 -47.87 -30.44
N ILE A 612 27.59 -47.77 -29.13
CA ILE A 612 28.53 -46.82 -28.51
C ILE A 612 29.97 -46.96 -29.03
N LYS A 613 30.38 -48.18 -29.41
CA LYS A 613 31.71 -48.44 -29.96
C LYS A 613 31.89 -47.86 -31.36
N ALA A 614 30.84 -47.82 -32.17
CA ALA A 614 30.88 -47.17 -33.48
C ALA A 614 30.89 -45.65 -33.32
N ASP A 615 30.18 -45.12 -32.34
CA ASP A 615 30.18 -43.69 -32.03
C ASP A 615 31.53 -43.18 -31.53
N TYR A 616 32.28 -43.97 -30.76
CA TYR A 616 33.66 -43.59 -30.38
C TYR A 616 34.59 -43.39 -31.58
N LYS A 617 34.38 -44.10 -32.69
CA LYS A 617 35.21 -43.99 -33.90
C LYS A 617 34.98 -42.68 -34.67
N LEU A 618 33.98 -41.88 -34.28
CA LEU A 618 33.72 -40.58 -34.89
C LEU A 618 34.71 -39.49 -34.43
N ALA A 619 35.59 -39.76 -33.47
CA ALA A 619 36.60 -38.80 -33.00
C ALA A 619 37.42 -38.21 -34.15
N GLU A 620 37.88 -39.08 -35.05
CA GLU A 620 38.65 -38.71 -36.25
C GLU A 620 37.83 -37.87 -37.23
N LYS A 621 36.56 -38.25 -37.48
CA LYS A 621 35.64 -37.50 -38.35
C LYS A 621 35.48 -36.04 -37.90
N TYR A 622 35.53 -35.81 -36.59
CA TYR A 622 35.29 -34.50 -35.99
C TYR A 622 36.57 -33.78 -35.51
N ALA A 623 37.74 -34.33 -35.84
CA ALA A 623 39.05 -33.80 -35.44
C ALA A 623 39.15 -33.54 -33.92
N LYS A 624 38.65 -34.48 -33.11
CA LYS A 624 38.71 -34.43 -31.64
C LYS A 624 39.67 -35.50 -31.12
N THR A 625 40.29 -35.23 -29.98
CA THR A 625 41.07 -36.26 -29.28
C THR A 625 40.17 -37.43 -28.88
N ASP A 626 40.65 -38.66 -29.05
CA ASP A 626 39.91 -39.88 -28.69
C ASP A 626 39.36 -39.82 -27.25
N ALA A 627 40.15 -39.31 -26.30
CA ALA A 627 39.77 -39.20 -24.90
C ALA A 627 38.61 -38.20 -24.67
N SER A 628 38.65 -37.03 -25.30
CA SER A 628 37.59 -36.03 -25.15
C SER A 628 36.31 -36.45 -25.87
N TRP A 629 36.44 -37.06 -27.05
CA TRP A 629 35.32 -37.57 -27.83
C TRP A 629 34.61 -38.73 -27.11
N LYS A 630 35.38 -39.68 -26.58
CA LYS A 630 34.83 -40.79 -25.80
C LYS A 630 34.03 -40.26 -24.60
N THR A 631 34.57 -39.28 -23.89
CA THR A 631 33.89 -38.64 -22.74
C THR A 631 32.57 -37.96 -23.15
N TYR A 632 32.55 -37.29 -24.30
CA TYR A 632 31.33 -36.71 -24.87
C TYR A 632 30.28 -37.79 -25.19
N VAL A 633 30.68 -38.86 -25.89
CA VAL A 633 29.79 -40.00 -26.23
C VAL A 633 29.24 -40.66 -24.96
N ASP A 634 30.07 -40.94 -23.96
CA ASP A 634 29.65 -41.50 -22.67
C ASP A 634 28.57 -40.63 -22.00
N THR A 635 28.77 -39.31 -22.00
CA THR A 635 27.84 -38.36 -21.39
C THR A 635 26.51 -38.32 -22.15
N VAL A 636 26.53 -38.34 -23.48
CA VAL A 636 25.30 -38.35 -24.30
C VAL A 636 24.52 -39.64 -24.10
N TYR A 637 25.19 -40.79 -24.01
CA TYR A 637 24.55 -42.08 -23.71
C TYR A 637 23.89 -42.12 -22.32
N ALA A 638 24.50 -41.50 -21.31
CA ALA A 638 23.92 -41.42 -19.97
C ALA A 638 22.63 -40.59 -19.89
N LEU A 639 22.35 -39.75 -20.89
CA LEU A 639 21.16 -38.89 -20.94
C LEU A 639 19.95 -39.55 -21.64
N GLN A 640 20.06 -40.81 -22.09
CA GLN A 640 19.02 -41.50 -22.86
C GLN A 640 17.65 -41.49 -22.17
N ASP A 641 17.59 -41.82 -20.88
CA ASP A 641 16.33 -41.85 -20.11
C ASP A 641 15.71 -40.44 -19.96
N GLU A 642 16.55 -39.40 -19.84
CA GLU A 642 16.10 -38.02 -19.77
C GLU A 642 15.53 -37.53 -21.11
N TYR A 643 16.13 -37.96 -22.23
CA TYR A 643 15.58 -37.74 -23.57
C TYR A 643 14.21 -38.40 -23.75
N ASP A 644 14.08 -39.65 -23.31
CA ASP A 644 12.82 -40.39 -23.41
C ASP A 644 11.73 -39.77 -22.52
N ALA A 645 12.08 -39.30 -21.33
CA ALA A 645 11.18 -38.56 -20.47
C ALA A 645 10.76 -37.23 -21.10
N TYR A 646 11.71 -36.42 -21.58
CA TYR A 646 11.46 -35.15 -22.26
C TYR A 646 10.53 -35.29 -23.46
N SER A 647 10.73 -36.32 -24.29
CA SER A 647 9.94 -36.53 -25.52
C SER A 647 8.45 -36.74 -25.25
N LYS A 648 8.10 -37.30 -24.08
CA LYS A 648 6.73 -37.62 -23.65
C LYS A 648 6.00 -36.44 -23.00
N LEU A 649 6.71 -35.36 -22.66
CA LEU A 649 6.11 -34.18 -22.05
C LEU A 649 5.46 -33.26 -23.09
N SER A 650 4.58 -32.38 -22.63
CA SER A 650 3.94 -31.30 -23.39
C SER A 650 3.93 -29.98 -22.59
N GLY A 651 3.63 -28.85 -23.26
CA GLY A 651 3.51 -27.54 -22.63
C GLY A 651 4.77 -27.07 -21.88
N GLN A 652 4.58 -26.35 -20.77
CA GLN A 652 5.67 -25.78 -19.96
C GLN A 652 6.60 -26.86 -19.37
N ALA A 653 6.06 -28.02 -18.99
CA ALA A 653 6.86 -29.11 -18.45
C ALA A 653 7.88 -29.63 -19.48
N LYS A 654 7.49 -29.68 -20.77
CA LYS A 654 8.41 -30.04 -21.87
C LYS A 654 9.52 -29.01 -22.01
N ILE A 655 9.18 -27.72 -21.97
CA ILE A 655 10.13 -26.61 -22.06
C ILE A 655 11.17 -26.70 -20.94
N ASP A 656 10.72 -26.83 -19.69
CA ASP A 656 11.60 -26.87 -18.52
C ASP A 656 12.54 -28.10 -18.55
N ALA A 657 12.02 -29.27 -18.95
CA ALA A 657 12.82 -30.48 -19.13
C ALA A 657 13.83 -30.33 -20.27
N GLY A 658 13.43 -29.70 -21.37
CA GLY A 658 14.28 -29.42 -22.52
C GLY A 658 15.48 -28.54 -22.15
N ASN A 659 15.26 -27.48 -21.36
CA ASN A 659 16.33 -26.57 -20.91
C ASN A 659 17.37 -27.27 -20.02
N LYS A 660 16.91 -28.14 -19.11
CA LYS A 660 17.83 -28.93 -18.26
C LYS A 660 18.69 -29.88 -19.10
N LEU A 661 18.11 -30.48 -20.14
CA LEU A 661 18.79 -31.38 -21.05
C LEU A 661 19.83 -30.63 -21.91
N ALA A 662 19.46 -29.47 -22.47
CA ALA A 662 20.34 -28.60 -23.25
C ALA A 662 21.61 -28.20 -22.47
N ALA A 663 21.45 -27.79 -21.21
CA ALA A 663 22.57 -27.37 -20.36
C ALA A 663 23.60 -28.50 -20.11
N LYS A 664 23.12 -29.74 -19.94
CA LYS A 664 23.98 -30.92 -19.77
C LYS A 664 24.76 -31.24 -21.04
N LEU A 665 24.13 -31.12 -22.20
CA LEU A 665 24.79 -31.32 -23.51
C LEU A 665 25.83 -30.24 -23.78
N ALA A 666 25.50 -28.97 -23.54
CA ALA A 666 26.44 -27.85 -23.71
C ALA A 666 27.68 -28.03 -22.82
N THR A 667 27.49 -28.52 -21.58
CA THR A 667 28.59 -28.87 -20.68
C THR A 667 29.45 -30.01 -21.23
N ALA A 668 28.84 -31.03 -21.83
CA ALA A 668 29.58 -32.14 -22.45
C ALA A 668 30.39 -31.66 -23.67
N GLN A 669 29.82 -30.77 -24.48
CA GLN A 669 30.47 -30.18 -25.65
C GLN A 669 31.65 -29.29 -25.27
N GLY A 670 31.52 -28.52 -24.18
CA GLY A 670 32.61 -27.68 -23.66
C GLY A 670 33.85 -28.46 -23.21
N LYS A 671 33.74 -29.79 -23.06
CA LYS A 671 34.87 -30.68 -22.71
C LYS A 671 35.57 -31.29 -23.94
N LEU A 672 35.07 -31.06 -25.15
CA LEU A 672 35.70 -31.53 -26.38
C LEU A 672 37.03 -30.79 -26.60
N VAL A 673 38.08 -31.55 -26.92
CA VAL A 673 39.42 -31.04 -27.19
C VAL A 673 39.77 -31.33 -28.64
N ASP A 674 40.12 -30.29 -29.40
CA ASP A 674 40.55 -30.42 -30.79
C ASP A 674 41.88 -31.16 -30.87
N ASP A 675 41.99 -32.10 -31.81
CA ASP A 675 43.27 -32.63 -32.24
C ASP A 675 43.85 -31.68 -33.30
N LYS A 676 45.11 -31.26 -33.14
CA LYS A 676 45.68 -30.24 -34.02
C LYS A 676 45.86 -30.83 -35.42
N ALA A 677 45.30 -30.15 -36.41
CA ALA A 677 45.67 -30.29 -37.82
C ALA A 677 47.21 -30.31 -37.97
N PRO A 678 47.78 -30.94 -39.03
CA PRO A 678 49.21 -31.14 -39.20
C PRO A 678 50.03 -29.87 -38.90
N ALA A 679 51.18 -30.03 -38.22
CA ALA A 679 52.04 -28.91 -37.82
C ALA A 679 52.32 -27.95 -38.99
N GLY A 680 52.11 -26.65 -38.77
CA GLY A 680 52.26 -25.60 -39.78
C GLY A 680 50.97 -25.19 -40.50
N THR A 681 49.83 -25.83 -40.22
CA THR A 681 48.54 -25.51 -40.87
C THR A 681 47.53 -24.85 -39.92
N THR A 682 46.56 -24.12 -40.47
CA THR A 682 45.47 -23.44 -39.76
C THR A 682 44.18 -23.65 -40.53
N THR A 683 43.15 -24.13 -39.85
CA THR A 683 41.82 -24.33 -40.46
C THR A 683 41.02 -23.03 -40.43
N VAL A 684 40.36 -22.68 -41.53
CA VAL A 684 39.46 -21.53 -41.62
C VAL A 684 38.02 -22.01 -41.79
N TYR A 685 37.16 -21.59 -40.87
CA TYR A 685 35.74 -21.91 -40.85
C TYR A 685 34.92 -20.81 -41.54
N ARG A 686 33.81 -21.19 -42.16
CA ARG A 686 32.83 -20.27 -42.78
C ARG A 686 31.49 -20.36 -42.06
N LEU A 687 30.89 -19.20 -41.77
CA LEU A 687 29.52 -19.08 -41.27
C LEU A 687 28.72 -18.17 -42.20
N PHE A 688 27.41 -18.38 -42.29
CA PHE A 688 26.48 -17.51 -43.00
C PHE A 688 25.49 -16.88 -42.01
N ASN A 689 25.37 -15.56 -41.98
CA ASN A 689 24.36 -14.86 -41.21
C ASN A 689 23.06 -14.73 -42.03
N PRO A 690 21.99 -15.49 -41.75
CA PRO A 690 20.72 -15.33 -42.47
C PRO A 690 19.97 -14.04 -42.09
N ASN A 691 20.35 -13.38 -40.99
CA ASN A 691 19.66 -12.22 -40.43
C ASN A 691 20.35 -10.89 -40.76
N ALA A 692 21.35 -10.88 -41.65
CA ALA A 692 21.95 -9.63 -42.12
C ALA A 692 20.94 -8.87 -43.00
N ARG A 693 20.94 -7.53 -42.90
CA ARG A 693 19.85 -6.66 -43.38
C ARG A 693 19.51 -6.81 -44.88
N ASP A 694 20.49 -7.09 -45.74
CA ASP A 694 20.34 -6.84 -47.19
C ASP A 694 20.56 -8.05 -48.12
N ALA A 695 21.05 -9.21 -47.64
CA ALA A 695 21.05 -10.51 -48.37
C ALA A 695 21.61 -11.72 -47.56
N GLY A 696 21.95 -11.52 -46.28
CA GLY A 696 22.85 -12.41 -45.54
C GLY A 696 24.33 -12.02 -45.68
N SER A 697 25.20 -12.50 -44.80
CA SER A 697 26.65 -12.20 -44.82
C SER A 697 27.48 -13.41 -44.43
N HIS A 698 28.55 -13.70 -45.16
CA HIS A 698 29.52 -14.72 -44.78
C HIS A 698 30.60 -14.18 -43.82
N HIS A 699 31.03 -15.02 -42.87
CA HIS A 699 32.16 -14.76 -41.97
C HIS A 699 33.17 -15.89 -42.05
N TYR A 700 34.44 -15.52 -42.16
CA TYR A 700 35.58 -16.44 -42.21
C TYR A 700 36.48 -16.22 -41.01
N THR A 701 36.78 -17.30 -40.29
CA THR A 701 37.59 -17.22 -39.07
C THR A 701 38.46 -18.46 -38.86
N ALA A 702 39.69 -18.25 -38.39
CA ALA A 702 40.55 -19.31 -37.87
C ALA A 702 40.29 -19.60 -36.38
N SER A 703 39.46 -18.79 -35.72
CA SER A 703 39.12 -18.97 -34.30
C SER A 703 37.87 -19.81 -34.16
N VAL A 704 38.03 -21.05 -33.70
CA VAL A 704 36.89 -21.93 -33.35
C VAL A 704 36.02 -21.32 -32.25
N VAL A 705 36.61 -20.50 -31.37
CA VAL A 705 35.87 -19.77 -30.33
C VAL A 705 34.97 -18.70 -30.94
N GLU A 706 35.46 -17.94 -31.91
CA GLU A 706 34.67 -16.94 -32.64
C GLU A 706 33.58 -17.64 -33.46
N TYR A 707 33.92 -18.72 -34.17
CA TYR A 707 32.98 -19.55 -34.92
C TYR A 707 31.82 -20.02 -34.02
N ASN A 708 32.12 -20.68 -32.91
CA ASN A 708 31.10 -21.18 -31.99
C ASN A 708 30.29 -20.04 -31.34
N SER A 709 30.90 -18.88 -31.08
CA SER A 709 30.20 -17.71 -30.55
C SER A 709 29.21 -17.12 -31.53
N LEU A 710 29.53 -17.10 -32.82
CA LEU A 710 28.63 -16.61 -33.86
C LEU A 710 27.49 -17.60 -34.14
N VAL A 711 27.76 -18.92 -34.10
CA VAL A 711 26.70 -19.94 -34.14
C VAL A 711 25.70 -19.73 -33.00
N ARG A 712 26.18 -19.51 -31.77
CA ARG A 712 25.32 -19.17 -30.61
C ARG A 712 24.49 -17.90 -30.82
N LYS A 713 24.91 -17.00 -31.69
CA LYS A 713 24.21 -15.76 -32.05
C LYS A 713 23.29 -15.92 -33.27
N GLY A 714 23.00 -17.15 -33.71
CA GLY A 714 22.07 -17.45 -34.79
C GLY A 714 22.69 -17.48 -36.20
N TRP A 715 24.02 -17.49 -36.32
CA TRP A 715 24.69 -17.68 -37.61
C TRP A 715 24.65 -19.16 -38.02
N ARG A 716 24.37 -19.44 -39.30
CA ARG A 716 24.43 -20.78 -39.87
C ARG A 716 25.87 -21.23 -40.01
N ALA A 717 26.23 -22.30 -39.31
CA ALA A 717 27.49 -23.01 -39.48
C ALA A 717 27.59 -23.61 -40.89
N GLU A 718 28.66 -23.29 -41.63
CA GLU A 718 28.95 -23.93 -42.92
C GLU A 718 30.21 -24.80 -42.87
N GLY A 719 30.83 -24.90 -41.70
CA GLY A 719 31.95 -25.79 -41.44
C GLY A 719 33.29 -25.28 -41.93
N VAL A 720 34.21 -26.21 -42.20
CA VAL A 720 35.55 -25.91 -42.70
C VAL A 720 35.44 -25.43 -44.16
N SER A 721 35.93 -24.23 -44.43
CA SER A 721 35.96 -23.67 -45.78
C SER A 721 37.23 -24.07 -46.52
N PHE A 722 38.38 -23.93 -45.86
CA PHE A 722 39.69 -24.31 -46.37
C PHE A 722 40.73 -24.38 -45.25
N VAL A 723 41.81 -25.13 -45.48
CA VAL A 723 43.02 -25.09 -44.67
C VAL A 723 44.05 -24.15 -45.30
N THR A 724 44.70 -23.36 -44.44
CA THR A 724 45.80 -22.46 -44.76
C THR A 724 47.00 -22.71 -43.85
N THR A 725 48.01 -21.85 -43.91
CA THR A 725 49.23 -21.94 -43.09
C THR A 725 49.11 -21.14 -41.78
N SER A 726 49.83 -21.58 -40.75
CA SER A 726 50.04 -20.78 -39.53
C SER A 726 51.09 -19.67 -39.70
N ASP A 727 51.96 -19.76 -40.72
CA ASP A 727 53.05 -18.82 -41.02
C ASP A 727 53.03 -18.39 -42.49
N GLY A 728 52.98 -17.08 -42.76
CA GLY A 728 52.80 -16.57 -44.13
C GLY A 728 52.32 -15.12 -44.18
N LYS A 729 51.89 -14.66 -45.37
CA LYS A 729 51.37 -13.30 -45.56
C LYS A 729 50.05 -13.10 -44.81
N PRO A 730 49.86 -11.97 -44.12
CA PRO A 730 48.63 -11.71 -43.38
C PRO A 730 47.46 -11.41 -44.33
N VAL A 731 46.31 -12.03 -44.07
CA VAL A 731 45.02 -11.62 -44.64
C VAL A 731 44.34 -10.72 -43.62
N TYR A 732 44.12 -9.47 -43.99
CA TYR A 732 43.46 -8.47 -43.16
C TYR A 732 41.94 -8.59 -43.24
N ARG A 733 41.24 -8.30 -42.14
CA ARG A 733 39.78 -8.29 -42.05
C ARG A 733 39.28 -6.90 -41.69
N ALA A 734 38.32 -6.39 -42.46
CA ALA A 734 37.62 -5.15 -42.18
C ALA A 734 36.13 -5.44 -41.93
N TYR A 735 35.55 -4.77 -40.93
CA TYR A 735 34.14 -4.85 -40.58
C TYR A 735 33.40 -3.56 -40.97
N ASN A 736 32.28 -3.68 -41.68
CA ASN A 736 31.40 -2.55 -41.98
C ASN A 736 30.31 -2.42 -40.91
N PRO A 737 30.33 -1.38 -40.06
CA PRO A 737 29.30 -1.19 -39.04
C PRO A 737 27.92 -0.84 -39.62
N ASN A 738 27.81 -0.46 -40.89
CA ASN A 738 26.55 0.00 -41.48
C ASN A 738 25.63 -1.15 -41.93
N ASP A 739 26.21 -2.24 -42.44
CA ASP A 739 25.47 -3.41 -42.96
C ASP A 739 25.86 -4.74 -42.25
N GLY A 740 26.92 -4.73 -41.44
CA GLY A 740 27.41 -5.90 -40.73
C GLY A 740 28.34 -6.82 -41.56
N GLY A 741 28.68 -6.41 -42.79
CA GLY A 741 29.53 -7.17 -43.71
C GLY A 741 31.01 -7.18 -43.31
N HIS A 742 31.73 -8.20 -43.80
CA HIS A 742 33.18 -8.33 -43.63
C HIS A 742 33.88 -8.41 -44.99
N PHE A 743 35.08 -7.83 -45.04
CA PHE A 743 35.95 -7.83 -46.22
C PHE A 743 37.34 -8.37 -45.87
N TYR A 744 37.90 -9.20 -46.74
CA TYR A 744 39.19 -9.88 -46.52
C TYR A 744 40.17 -9.60 -47.67
N THR A 745 41.38 -9.14 -47.36
CA THR A 745 42.37 -8.79 -48.38
C THR A 745 43.81 -9.02 -47.95
N LEU A 746 44.68 -9.35 -48.92
CA LEU A 746 46.15 -9.30 -48.77
C LEU A 746 46.72 -7.89 -48.96
N SER A 747 45.96 -7.00 -49.60
CA SER A 747 46.41 -5.65 -49.93
C SER A 747 46.14 -4.71 -48.76
N LYS A 748 47.22 -4.28 -48.11
CA LYS A 748 47.13 -3.24 -47.07
C LYS A 748 46.53 -1.94 -47.60
N VAL A 749 46.73 -1.63 -48.88
CA VAL A 749 46.14 -0.46 -49.54
C VAL A 749 44.61 -0.60 -49.68
N GLU A 750 44.09 -1.79 -50.01
CA GLU A 750 42.64 -2.03 -50.05
C GLU A 750 42.02 -1.89 -48.65
N LEU A 751 42.69 -2.42 -47.60
CA LEU A 751 42.27 -2.24 -46.21
C LEU A 751 42.23 -0.76 -45.82
N ASP A 752 43.29 0.00 -46.12
CA ASP A 752 43.38 1.41 -45.77
C ASP A 752 42.32 2.26 -46.48
N HIS A 753 41.96 1.91 -47.72
CA HIS A 753 40.84 2.52 -48.42
C HIS A 753 39.49 2.18 -47.78
N ALA A 754 39.25 0.93 -47.37
CA ALA A 754 38.02 0.55 -46.66
C ALA A 754 37.88 1.28 -45.31
N VAL A 755 38.97 1.35 -44.55
CA VAL A 755 39.00 2.08 -43.26
C VAL A 755 38.76 3.57 -43.48
N LYS A 756 39.37 4.19 -44.50
CA LYS A 756 39.10 5.58 -44.88
C LYS A 756 37.64 5.81 -45.29
N ALA A 757 36.98 4.79 -45.85
CA ALA A 757 35.56 4.80 -46.19
C ALA A 757 34.63 4.49 -44.99
N GLY A 758 35.16 4.36 -43.77
CA GLY A 758 34.39 4.21 -42.53
C GLY A 758 34.28 2.78 -41.98
N TRP A 759 35.00 1.82 -42.56
CA TRP A 759 35.06 0.45 -42.03
C TRP A 759 36.03 0.36 -40.84
N LYS A 760 35.84 -0.63 -39.99
CA LYS A 760 36.70 -0.91 -38.84
C LYS A 760 37.75 -1.97 -39.20
N ASP A 761 39.02 -1.65 -39.01
CA ASP A 761 40.11 -2.64 -39.08
C ASP A 761 40.00 -3.62 -37.89
N GLU A 762 39.86 -4.90 -38.17
CA GLU A 762 39.81 -5.97 -37.18
C GLU A 762 41.12 -6.78 -37.11
N GLY A 763 42.15 -6.35 -37.84
CA GLY A 763 43.48 -6.95 -37.82
C GLY A 763 43.60 -8.18 -38.74
N ILE A 764 44.51 -9.09 -38.36
CA ILE A 764 44.86 -10.27 -39.16
C ILE A 764 43.89 -11.41 -38.83
N ALA A 765 43.07 -11.83 -39.79
CA ALA A 765 42.14 -12.95 -39.60
C ALA A 765 42.82 -14.32 -39.69
N PHE A 766 43.75 -14.47 -40.63
CA PHE A 766 44.57 -15.67 -40.83
C PHE A 766 45.75 -15.34 -41.75
N ARG A 767 46.63 -16.33 -42.00
CA ARG A 767 47.81 -16.18 -42.87
C ARG A 767 47.74 -17.14 -44.05
N VAL A 768 48.39 -16.79 -45.16
CA VAL A 768 48.44 -17.61 -46.40
C VAL A 768 49.87 -17.71 -46.92
N SER A 769 50.23 -18.85 -47.52
CA SER A 769 51.58 -19.10 -48.07
C SER A 769 51.59 -18.96 -49.59
N ASP A 770 52.65 -18.36 -50.14
CA ASP A 770 52.89 -18.26 -51.59
C ASP A 770 53.09 -19.65 -52.25
N GLY A 771 53.44 -20.68 -51.47
CA GLY A 771 53.58 -22.06 -51.96
C GLY A 771 52.26 -22.80 -52.15
N SER A 772 51.13 -22.21 -51.74
CA SER A 772 49.81 -22.80 -51.84
C SER A 772 49.33 -22.87 -53.30
N LYS A 773 48.63 -23.94 -53.68
CA LYS A 773 48.27 -24.20 -55.09
C LYS A 773 46.77 -24.20 -55.40
N VAL A 774 45.90 -24.16 -54.39
CA VAL A 774 44.44 -24.20 -54.60
C VAL A 774 43.90 -22.77 -54.64
N PRO A 775 43.31 -22.31 -55.76
CA PRO A 775 42.81 -20.94 -55.85
C PRO A 775 41.59 -20.73 -54.94
N LEU A 776 41.57 -19.59 -54.23
CA LEU A 776 40.41 -19.06 -53.52
C LEU A 776 39.85 -17.88 -54.33
N TYR A 777 38.66 -18.05 -54.88
CA TYR A 777 37.97 -17.05 -55.70
C TYR A 777 37.30 -16.01 -54.80
N ARG A 778 37.44 -14.72 -55.13
CA ARG A 778 36.71 -13.60 -54.52
C ARG A 778 35.59 -13.18 -55.47
N ILE A 779 34.36 -13.17 -54.96
CA ILE A 779 33.18 -12.75 -55.71
C ILE A 779 32.44 -11.66 -54.93
N TYR A 780 31.94 -10.66 -55.65
CA TYR A 780 31.30 -9.48 -55.07
C TYR A 780 29.84 -9.36 -55.52
N ASN A 781 28.92 -9.15 -54.59
CA ASN A 781 27.53 -8.87 -54.89
C ASN A 781 27.28 -7.36 -54.96
N PRO A 782 27.07 -6.77 -56.15
CA PRO A 782 26.82 -5.33 -56.28
C PRO A 782 25.51 -4.87 -55.64
N ASN A 783 24.56 -5.78 -55.37
CA ASN A 783 23.27 -5.44 -54.79
C ASN A 783 23.29 -5.40 -53.25
N SER A 784 24.11 -6.24 -52.60
CA SER A 784 24.20 -6.30 -51.13
C SER A 784 25.50 -5.74 -50.56
N GLY A 785 26.52 -5.50 -51.40
CA GLY A 785 27.85 -5.11 -50.96
C GLY A 785 28.69 -6.27 -50.40
N GLU A 786 28.17 -7.50 -50.39
CA GLU A 786 28.83 -8.67 -49.81
C GLU A 786 29.99 -9.19 -50.67
N HIS A 787 31.08 -9.60 -50.01
CA HIS A 787 32.14 -10.40 -50.61
C HIS A 787 32.08 -11.84 -50.10
N ALA A 788 32.17 -12.82 -50.99
CA ALA A 788 32.31 -14.22 -50.62
C ALA A 788 33.60 -14.83 -51.20
N TYR A 789 34.14 -15.80 -50.46
CA TYR A 789 35.40 -16.48 -50.77
C TYR A 789 35.18 -17.99 -50.82
N THR A 790 35.57 -18.62 -51.93
CA THR A 790 35.36 -20.06 -52.12
C THR A 790 36.48 -20.71 -52.91
N THR A 791 36.81 -21.97 -52.59
CA THR A 791 37.69 -22.82 -53.41
C THR A 791 36.92 -23.53 -54.53
N GLY A 792 35.59 -23.50 -54.49
CA GLY A 792 34.70 -24.13 -55.45
C GLY A 792 34.51 -23.28 -56.69
N ALA A 793 35.21 -23.61 -57.77
CA ALA A 793 35.02 -22.94 -59.06
C ALA A 793 33.57 -23.04 -59.59
N GLY A 794 32.82 -24.07 -59.19
CA GLY A 794 31.39 -24.20 -59.51
C GLY A 794 30.50 -23.21 -58.73
N GLU A 795 30.79 -22.98 -57.44
CA GLU A 795 30.09 -22.01 -56.60
C GLU A 795 30.32 -20.58 -57.10
N ALA A 796 31.57 -20.24 -57.43
CA ALA A 796 31.90 -18.93 -58.02
C ALA A 796 31.16 -18.71 -59.35
N LYS A 797 31.18 -19.68 -60.27
CA LYS A 797 30.46 -19.59 -61.55
C LYS A 797 28.95 -19.48 -61.38
N ALA A 798 28.38 -20.18 -60.39
CA ALA A 798 26.96 -20.11 -60.09
C ALA A 798 26.56 -18.72 -59.55
N ALA A 799 27.36 -18.14 -58.65
CA ALA A 799 27.13 -16.79 -58.13
C ALA A 799 27.25 -15.73 -59.23
N VAL A 800 28.24 -15.83 -60.12
CA VAL A 800 28.38 -14.93 -61.28
C VAL A 800 27.18 -15.03 -62.21
N LYS A 801 26.71 -16.26 -62.49
CA LYS A 801 25.48 -16.47 -63.27
C LYS A 801 24.24 -15.86 -62.58
N ALA A 802 24.24 -15.78 -61.26
CA ALA A 802 23.19 -15.15 -60.45
C ALA A 802 23.35 -13.62 -60.31
N GLY A 803 24.29 -13.00 -61.04
CA GLY A 803 24.45 -11.55 -61.11
C GLY A 803 25.52 -10.96 -60.19
N TRP A 804 26.39 -11.80 -59.61
CA TRP A 804 27.56 -11.34 -58.85
C TRP A 804 28.74 -11.04 -59.80
N ASN A 805 29.65 -10.19 -59.37
CA ASN A 805 30.88 -9.86 -60.09
C ASN A 805 32.00 -10.83 -59.70
N ASP A 806 32.68 -11.38 -60.70
CA ASP A 806 33.93 -12.13 -60.51
C ASP A 806 35.08 -11.14 -60.31
N GLU A 807 35.74 -11.20 -59.16
CA GLU A 807 36.93 -10.39 -58.88
C GLU A 807 38.23 -11.20 -58.99
N GLY A 808 38.13 -12.44 -59.48
CA GLY A 808 39.26 -13.33 -59.74
C GLY A 808 39.77 -14.05 -58.49
N ILE A 809 41.03 -14.47 -58.55
CA ILE A 809 41.68 -15.22 -57.46
C ILE A 809 42.17 -14.22 -56.42
N ALA A 810 41.64 -14.34 -55.20
CA ALA A 810 42.09 -13.54 -54.06
C ALA A 810 43.52 -13.94 -53.65
N TRP A 811 43.72 -15.25 -53.45
CA TRP A 811 44.99 -15.90 -53.13
C TRP A 811 44.84 -17.42 -53.24
N ASN A 812 45.93 -18.17 -53.03
CA ASN A 812 45.90 -19.63 -52.99
C ASN A 812 45.93 -20.17 -51.55
N VAL A 813 45.34 -21.35 -51.32
CA VAL A 813 45.24 -22.06 -50.04
C VAL A 813 45.73 -23.52 -50.16
N ILE A 814 45.87 -24.22 -49.02
CA ILE A 814 46.37 -25.61 -48.96
C ILE A 814 45.27 -26.61 -49.31
N LYS A 815 44.06 -26.33 -48.81
CA LYS A 815 42.80 -27.10 -48.85
C LYS A 815 42.53 -27.94 -47.62
#